data_AF-K7R452-F1
#
_entry.id   AF-K7R452-F1
#
_cell.length_a   1.000
_cell.length_b   1.000
_cell.length_c   1.000
_cell.angle_alpha   90.00
_cell.angle_beta   90.00
_cell.angle_gamma   90.00
#
_symmetry.space_group_name_H-M   'P 1'
#
loop_
_entity.id
_entity.type
_entity.pdbx_description
1 polymer ?
#
loop_
_entity_poly.entity_id
_entity_poly.type
_entity_poly.pdbx_seq_one_letter_code
_entity_poly.pdbx_strand_id
1 'polypeptide(L)'
;MPEELRAYLRERFSVQGPLSPGRFEAELAKRVGSPAKRAPLLRAWRAYLGGGGKEAVRSFYREVLKVPRGEALVYGMHLPFMEFYAEAVPERVEGRVLEVGPFTGALVGYLQSKRPDLSWHALEGVEEAYRLGQERVPGVVWHLGWGEEAELPPFDTLLLLSVFPEGYLGEVEGRLEPEEFWDRFQFFPRIAALARLLRPGGLLVYGHGPFLGKCPEGVEEGLRRLGFYGVERVGEGEYVLVLARRPETLALERAEAAREEAQEERVPVLASGGYPLEEARALLEAGRYAEVLALLPEETPPGAREAAYLRGRALFALSRFAEAEEAFRKALSEEAEDYRALALVELGDYQRALPRLEGLAVRGGRYRLYLGRAYLGLGRYADALRQFVESGLPEAELYIQDTLERIAERMRRFAREGEWSEVSRRAEFVEDLSPRLLTREILRLGLRAALLQGLFARAERYARRLADLDEPEGFLGLALSALRVRSPLELRGQEDLKGVEPYLTEALARAETPEALLLLGMLREREGRYREALYLLEKAAGRGEGEVAGLAYHHLAQVKRALRRPLKEVLGDHKRAHALRAYPAPFLFRLAQEALEGGEEVLARELLSRARDAGLGAVEEEDLLGLLTLLERLEGPWAAFSVLYGALAKTPHPPLELLALAYRLSRSFRESLEAEAVRGQYLAALYGAGRLGEAEALLLSELQSRPQALEVLFDLAELYERKGAWAKAAEAWQKALEVAFYREKDLDLAREILKNLLFLRPQDESLALYLEELKAVREGLKALGEEARPLPEAPRELLEEDLPRFHGEHLLVVGGHTQLRSRLLPFLEERGLRVDWFDADSVGVGRESLRRIQTRLEKAHGLMIVSSYVGHDLSEPVRAQAEALGVPVYIIPGRARGVTGFLRALKDFAPEVFKRALKGVQ
;
A
#
# COMPACT_ATOMS: atom_id res chain seq x y z
N MET A 1 -3.24 -41.96 9.06
CA MET A 1 -3.46 -42.98 8.01
C MET A 1 -3.70 -42.40 6.61
N PRO A 2 -4.46 -41.32 6.38
CA PRO A 2 -4.66 -40.78 5.01
C PRO A 2 -3.36 -40.38 4.29
N GLU A 3 -2.41 -39.75 4.98
CA GLU A 3 -1.14 -39.31 4.37
C GLU A 3 -0.26 -40.48 3.89
N GLU A 4 -0.30 -41.62 4.56
CA GLU A 4 0.48 -42.81 4.18
C GLU A 4 -0.08 -43.46 2.90
N LEU A 5 -1.41 -43.49 2.74
CA LEU A 5 -2.01 -43.88 1.46
C LEU A 5 -1.65 -42.86 0.37
N ARG A 6 -1.76 -41.55 0.63
CA ARG A 6 -1.36 -40.52 -0.36
C ARG A 6 0.09 -40.68 -0.79
N ALA A 7 1.01 -40.95 0.14
CA ALA A 7 2.41 -41.23 -0.17
C ALA A 7 2.56 -42.48 -1.06
N TYR A 8 1.95 -43.60 -0.65
CA TYR A 8 1.92 -44.85 -1.42
C TYR A 8 1.37 -44.67 -2.84
N LEU A 9 0.24 -43.97 -3.01
CA LEU A 9 -0.38 -43.71 -4.30
C LEU A 9 0.43 -42.73 -5.16
N ARG A 10 1.08 -41.73 -4.55
CA ARG A 10 1.99 -40.81 -5.24
C ARG A 10 3.25 -41.52 -5.73
N GLU A 11 3.85 -42.39 -4.91
CA GLU A 11 5.09 -43.10 -5.23
C GLU A 11 4.88 -44.24 -6.24
N ARG A 12 3.89 -45.11 -5.99
CA ARG A 12 3.66 -46.32 -6.79
C ARG A 12 2.81 -46.09 -8.03
N PHE A 13 1.91 -45.10 -8.01
CA PHE A 13 0.93 -44.83 -9.07
C PHE A 13 0.86 -43.37 -9.54
N SER A 14 1.63 -42.45 -8.96
CA SER A 14 1.68 -41.02 -9.37
C SER A 14 0.36 -40.24 -9.27
N VAL A 15 -0.49 -40.60 -8.31
CA VAL A 15 -1.66 -39.80 -7.96
C VAL A 15 -1.21 -38.48 -7.33
N GLN A 16 -1.65 -37.35 -7.89
CA GLN A 16 -1.28 -36.01 -7.41
C GLN A 16 -2.27 -35.43 -6.39
N GLY A 17 -3.51 -35.93 -6.40
CA GLY A 17 -4.62 -35.43 -5.59
C GLY A 17 -5.96 -35.89 -6.15
N PRO A 18 -7.09 -35.45 -5.55
CA PRO A 18 -8.42 -35.84 -5.97
C PRO A 18 -8.82 -35.18 -7.31
N LEU A 19 -9.52 -35.94 -8.16
CA LEU A 19 -10.00 -35.51 -9.48
C LEU A 19 -11.51 -35.69 -9.57
N SER A 20 -12.27 -34.63 -9.83
CA SER A 20 -13.71 -34.79 -10.11
C SER A 20 -13.95 -35.19 -11.57
N PRO A 21 -14.98 -36.00 -11.88
CA PRO A 21 -15.33 -36.37 -13.27
C PRO A 21 -15.51 -35.18 -14.21
N GLY A 22 -16.16 -34.10 -13.75
CA GLY A 22 -16.31 -32.86 -14.52
C GLY A 22 -14.98 -32.13 -14.80
N ARG A 23 -13.89 -32.48 -14.13
CA ARG A 23 -12.52 -32.00 -14.41
C ARG A 23 -11.67 -33.01 -15.19
N PHE A 24 -12.18 -34.22 -15.47
CA PHE A 24 -11.42 -35.26 -16.18
C PHE A 24 -10.95 -34.80 -17.56
N GLU A 25 -11.84 -34.24 -18.39
CA GLU A 25 -11.47 -33.75 -19.73
C GLU A 25 -10.41 -32.63 -19.65
N ALA A 26 -10.51 -31.74 -18.66
CA ALA A 26 -9.55 -30.64 -18.44
C ALA A 26 -8.19 -31.11 -17.87
N GLU A 27 -8.17 -32.14 -17.02
CA GLU A 27 -6.92 -32.70 -16.48
C GLU A 27 -6.21 -33.58 -17.52
N LEU A 28 -6.97 -34.34 -18.30
CA LEU A 28 -6.48 -34.98 -19.52
C LEU A 28 -5.94 -33.93 -20.51
N ALA A 29 -6.58 -32.76 -20.59
CA ALA A 29 -6.13 -31.68 -21.46
C ALA A 29 -4.73 -31.19 -21.10
N LYS A 30 -4.48 -30.88 -19.82
CA LYS A 30 -3.15 -30.49 -19.31
C LYS A 30 -2.07 -31.56 -19.56
N ARG A 31 -2.43 -32.85 -19.41
CA ARG A 31 -1.47 -33.96 -19.55
C ARG A 31 -1.08 -34.28 -21.00
N VAL A 32 -1.99 -34.08 -21.95
CA VAL A 32 -1.84 -34.57 -23.34
C VAL A 32 -1.66 -33.44 -24.37
N GLY A 33 -2.13 -32.22 -24.08
CA GLY A 33 -1.91 -30.99 -24.87
C GLY A 33 -2.64 -30.90 -26.22
N SER A 34 -2.52 -31.92 -27.07
CA SER A 34 -3.14 -31.96 -28.40
C SER A 34 -4.52 -32.60 -28.38
N PRO A 35 -5.59 -31.95 -28.90
CA PRO A 35 -6.94 -32.51 -28.91
C PRO A 35 -7.02 -33.85 -29.68
N ALA A 36 -6.29 -33.96 -30.80
CA ALA A 36 -6.24 -35.18 -31.62
C ALA A 36 -5.78 -36.42 -30.81
N LYS A 37 -4.81 -36.23 -29.90
CA LYS A 37 -4.28 -37.31 -29.06
C LYS A 37 -5.24 -37.72 -27.94
N ARG A 38 -6.19 -36.86 -27.56
CA ARG A 38 -7.19 -37.10 -26.50
C ARG A 38 -8.46 -37.77 -27.03
N ALA A 39 -8.82 -37.53 -28.30
CA ALA A 39 -10.13 -37.87 -28.86
C ALA A 39 -10.61 -39.33 -28.69
N PRO A 40 -9.76 -40.39 -28.79
CA PRO A 40 -10.20 -41.76 -28.53
C PRO A 40 -10.68 -41.98 -27.09
N LEU A 41 -9.92 -41.48 -26.11
CA LEU A 41 -10.25 -41.56 -24.69
C LEU A 41 -11.48 -40.71 -24.35
N LEU A 42 -11.62 -39.51 -24.93
CA LEU A 42 -12.81 -38.67 -24.70
C LEU A 42 -14.10 -39.35 -25.20
N ARG A 43 -14.06 -40.09 -26.31
CA ARG A 43 -15.20 -40.90 -26.76
C ARG A 43 -15.53 -42.04 -25.79
N ALA A 44 -14.51 -42.76 -25.33
CA ALA A 44 -14.69 -43.86 -24.38
C ALA A 44 -15.21 -43.36 -23.02
N TRP A 45 -14.70 -42.22 -22.54
CA TRP A 45 -15.16 -41.52 -21.33
C TRP A 45 -16.64 -41.11 -21.41
N ARG A 46 -17.07 -40.52 -22.53
CA ARG A 46 -18.49 -40.14 -22.72
C ARG A 46 -19.42 -41.36 -22.79
N ALA A 47 -19.00 -42.44 -23.44
CA ALA A 47 -19.75 -43.70 -23.45
C ALA A 47 -19.85 -44.35 -22.06
N TYR A 48 -18.80 -44.22 -21.26
CA TYR A 48 -18.75 -44.65 -19.85
C TYR A 48 -19.71 -43.84 -18.97
N LEU A 49 -19.72 -42.51 -19.07
CA LEU A 49 -20.71 -41.70 -18.34
C LEU A 49 -22.16 -42.01 -18.77
N GLY A 50 -22.38 -42.22 -20.07
CA GLY A 50 -23.71 -42.25 -20.69
C GLY A 50 -24.54 -43.55 -20.60
N GLY A 51 -24.38 -44.38 -19.57
CA GLY A 51 -25.20 -45.61 -19.40
C GLY A 51 -24.64 -46.86 -20.10
N GLY A 52 -23.45 -46.79 -20.71
CA GLY A 52 -22.95 -47.81 -21.65
C GLY A 52 -22.52 -49.17 -21.04
N GLY A 53 -22.66 -49.37 -19.73
CA GLY A 53 -22.49 -50.67 -19.09
C GLY A 53 -21.11 -51.33 -19.24
N LYS A 54 -21.06 -52.68 -19.16
CA LYS A 54 -19.81 -53.46 -19.08
C LYS A 54 -18.83 -53.20 -20.23
N GLU A 55 -19.31 -52.95 -21.45
CA GLU A 55 -18.44 -52.68 -22.59
C GLU A 55 -17.94 -51.24 -22.64
N ALA A 56 -18.73 -50.26 -22.19
CA ALA A 56 -18.24 -48.89 -22.03
C ALA A 56 -17.19 -48.79 -20.92
N VAL A 57 -17.36 -49.52 -19.81
CA VAL A 57 -16.35 -49.69 -18.75
C VAL A 57 -15.05 -50.25 -19.35
N ARG A 58 -15.11 -51.37 -20.09
CA ARG A 58 -13.93 -51.93 -20.77
C ARG A 58 -13.27 -50.94 -21.74
N SER A 59 -14.06 -50.25 -22.55
CA SER A 59 -13.55 -49.27 -23.52
C SER A 59 -12.83 -48.10 -22.83
N PHE A 60 -13.40 -47.54 -21.77
CA PHE A 60 -12.78 -46.48 -20.99
C PHE A 60 -11.45 -46.91 -20.37
N TYR A 61 -11.44 -48.02 -19.65
CA TYR A 61 -10.23 -48.53 -18.99
C TYR A 61 -9.14 -48.94 -20.00
N ARG A 62 -9.52 -49.49 -21.17
CA ARG A 62 -8.58 -49.76 -22.28
C ARG A 62 -7.94 -48.49 -22.84
N GLU A 63 -8.69 -47.42 -23.05
CA GLU A 63 -8.14 -46.18 -23.61
C GLU A 63 -7.36 -45.36 -22.57
N VAL A 64 -7.79 -45.32 -21.29
CA VAL A 64 -7.11 -44.52 -20.26
C VAL A 64 -5.70 -45.07 -19.97
N LEU A 65 -5.53 -46.39 -20.00
CA LEU A 65 -4.23 -47.06 -19.79
C LEU A 65 -3.22 -46.84 -20.93
N LYS A 66 -3.63 -46.28 -22.07
CA LYS A 66 -2.70 -45.83 -23.12
C LYS A 66 -2.06 -44.47 -22.82
N VAL A 67 -2.65 -43.68 -21.92
CA VAL A 67 -2.08 -42.41 -21.47
C VAL A 67 -0.94 -42.71 -20.48
N PRO A 68 0.22 -42.02 -20.59
CA PRO A 68 1.30 -42.19 -19.61
C PRO A 68 0.83 -41.93 -18.18
N ARG A 69 0.87 -42.98 -17.34
CA ARG A 69 0.31 -42.98 -15.97
C ARG A 69 -1.18 -42.61 -15.93
N GLY A 70 -1.96 -43.11 -16.89
CA GLY A 70 -3.42 -42.93 -16.97
C GLY A 70 -4.17 -43.54 -15.79
N GLU A 71 -3.61 -44.59 -15.17
CA GLU A 71 -4.06 -45.15 -13.90
C GLU A 71 -4.16 -44.10 -12.79
N ALA A 72 -3.31 -43.06 -12.81
CA ALA A 72 -3.32 -41.98 -11.84
C ALA A 72 -4.54 -41.04 -11.97
N LEU A 73 -5.18 -40.99 -13.15
CA LEU A 73 -6.44 -40.25 -13.33
C LEU A 73 -7.58 -41.02 -12.66
N VAL A 74 -7.64 -42.34 -12.89
CA VAL A 74 -8.62 -43.24 -12.25
C VAL A 74 -8.46 -43.18 -10.73
N TYR A 75 -7.29 -43.52 -10.20
CA TYR A 75 -7.06 -43.47 -8.74
C TYR A 75 -7.24 -42.06 -8.16
N GLY A 76 -7.04 -40.99 -8.95
CA GLY A 76 -7.40 -39.63 -8.55
C GLY A 76 -8.91 -39.42 -8.37
N MET A 77 -9.75 -40.04 -9.19
CA MET A 77 -11.22 -39.99 -9.05
C MET A 77 -11.71 -40.79 -7.84
N HIS A 78 -11.11 -41.95 -7.57
CA HIS A 78 -11.44 -42.75 -6.39
C HIS A 78 -10.66 -42.35 -5.13
N LEU A 79 -9.73 -41.39 -5.19
CA LEU A 79 -8.80 -41.08 -4.09
C LEU A 79 -9.50 -40.81 -2.74
N PRO A 80 -10.54 -39.95 -2.64
CA PRO A 80 -11.19 -39.69 -1.35
C PRO A 80 -11.83 -40.96 -0.77
N PHE A 81 -12.38 -41.80 -1.64
CA PHE A 81 -12.98 -43.09 -1.29
C PHE A 81 -11.91 -44.08 -0.80
N MET A 82 -10.77 -44.15 -1.48
CA MET A 82 -9.64 -45.01 -1.09
C MET A 82 -9.00 -44.57 0.24
N GLU A 83 -8.83 -43.27 0.48
CA GLU A 83 -8.33 -42.72 1.75
C GLU A 83 -9.23 -43.13 2.93
N PHE A 84 -10.54 -43.02 2.72
CA PHE A 84 -11.56 -43.43 3.69
C PHE A 84 -11.51 -44.94 4.00
N TYR A 85 -11.38 -45.78 2.97
CA TYR A 85 -11.16 -47.22 3.14
C TYR A 85 -9.86 -47.53 3.90
N ALA A 86 -8.76 -46.86 3.54
CA ALA A 86 -7.45 -47.06 4.14
C ALA A 86 -7.38 -46.69 5.63
N GLU A 87 -8.27 -45.81 6.09
CA GLU A 87 -8.43 -45.45 7.49
C GLU A 87 -9.35 -46.43 8.24
N ALA A 88 -10.55 -46.70 7.72
CA ALA A 88 -11.59 -47.42 8.46
C ALA A 88 -11.48 -48.96 8.42
N VAL A 89 -10.88 -49.54 7.38
CA VAL A 89 -10.94 -50.99 7.09
C VAL A 89 -9.86 -51.86 7.76
N PRO A 90 -8.59 -51.44 7.97
CA PRO A 90 -7.52 -52.31 8.45
C PRO A 90 -7.78 -53.07 9.76
N GLU A 91 -8.52 -52.47 10.69
CA GLU A 91 -8.84 -53.07 12.00
C GLU A 91 -10.03 -54.04 11.96
N ARG A 92 -10.80 -54.01 10.86
CA ARG A 92 -12.12 -54.66 10.75
C ARG A 92 -12.13 -55.91 9.86
N VAL A 93 -11.15 -56.03 8.96
CA VAL A 93 -11.00 -57.17 8.04
C VAL A 93 -10.55 -58.45 8.75
N GLU A 94 -11.11 -59.57 8.30
CA GLU A 94 -10.79 -60.92 8.75
C GLU A 94 -10.64 -61.91 7.58
N GLY A 95 -9.79 -62.93 7.77
CA GLY A 95 -9.65 -64.09 6.89
C GLY A 95 -9.22 -63.79 5.45
N ARG A 96 -9.94 -64.39 4.49
CA ARG A 96 -9.82 -64.12 3.06
C ARG A 96 -10.65 -62.89 2.71
N VAL A 97 -9.98 -61.85 2.24
CA VAL A 97 -10.56 -60.57 1.86
C VAL A 97 -10.60 -60.47 0.34
N LEU A 98 -11.77 -60.16 -0.24
CA LEU A 98 -11.92 -59.88 -1.67
C LEU A 98 -12.33 -58.42 -1.90
N GLU A 99 -11.55 -57.67 -2.69
CA GLU A 99 -12.02 -56.44 -3.32
C GLU A 99 -12.74 -56.77 -4.63
N VAL A 100 -13.96 -56.24 -4.77
CA VAL A 100 -14.74 -56.27 -6.00
C VAL A 100 -14.98 -54.84 -6.43
N GLY A 101 -14.59 -54.54 -7.65
CA GLY A 101 -14.67 -53.24 -8.28
C GLY A 101 -13.82 -53.25 -9.55
N PRO A 102 -14.06 -52.38 -10.52
CA PRO A 102 -13.13 -52.18 -11.61
C PRO A 102 -11.91 -51.38 -11.12
N PHE A 103 -10.78 -51.62 -11.75
CA PHE A 103 -9.50 -51.02 -11.39
C PHE A 103 -9.08 -51.23 -9.91
N THR A 104 -9.37 -52.44 -9.43
CA THR A 104 -8.87 -53.00 -8.16
C THR A 104 -7.35 -52.87 -8.02
N GLY A 105 -6.81 -53.14 -6.83
CA GLY A 105 -5.38 -53.41 -6.64
C GLY A 105 -4.59 -52.36 -5.89
N ALA A 106 -4.77 -51.06 -6.14
CA ALA A 106 -4.01 -50.06 -5.39
C ALA A 106 -4.45 -50.01 -3.92
N LEU A 107 -5.75 -50.07 -3.64
CA LEU A 107 -6.28 -50.11 -2.27
C LEU A 107 -5.92 -51.41 -1.56
N VAL A 108 -6.23 -52.59 -2.13
CA VAL A 108 -5.83 -53.87 -1.52
C VAL A 108 -4.32 -54.05 -1.41
N GLY A 109 -3.54 -53.50 -2.34
CA GLY A 109 -2.07 -53.50 -2.25
C GLY A 109 -1.53 -52.66 -1.09
N TYR A 110 -2.23 -51.57 -0.74
CA TYR A 110 -1.95 -50.82 0.48
C TYR A 110 -2.41 -51.58 1.72
N LEU A 111 -3.65 -52.09 1.75
CA LEU A 111 -4.20 -52.82 2.90
C LEU A 111 -3.41 -54.10 3.20
N GLN A 112 -2.93 -54.82 2.17
CA GLN A 112 -2.04 -55.97 2.28
C GLN A 112 -0.71 -55.63 2.97
N SER A 113 -0.18 -54.42 2.76
CA SER A 113 1.01 -53.95 3.47
C SER A 113 0.76 -53.63 4.96
N LYS A 114 -0.50 -53.38 5.33
CA LYS A 114 -0.92 -53.11 6.73
C LYS A 114 -1.37 -54.37 7.47
N ARG A 115 -1.94 -55.34 6.77
CA ARG A 115 -2.45 -56.61 7.30
C ARG A 115 -1.90 -57.79 6.48
N PRO A 116 -0.58 -58.04 6.51
CA PRO A 116 0.05 -59.15 5.78
C PRO A 116 -0.30 -60.53 6.35
N ASP A 117 -0.98 -60.57 7.50
CA ASP A 117 -1.54 -61.76 8.13
C ASP A 117 -2.79 -62.32 7.42
N LEU A 118 -3.43 -61.53 6.56
CA LEU A 118 -4.65 -61.89 5.83
C LEU A 118 -4.37 -62.28 4.37
N SER A 119 -5.31 -63.02 3.78
CA SER A 119 -5.24 -63.40 2.37
C SER A 119 -6.01 -62.39 1.51
N TRP A 120 -5.29 -61.63 0.69
CA TRP A 120 -5.84 -60.52 -0.09
C TRP A 120 -6.09 -60.93 -1.54
N HIS A 121 -7.31 -60.67 -2.02
CA HIS A 121 -7.77 -60.98 -3.36
C HIS A 121 -8.41 -59.75 -4.04
N ALA A 122 -8.33 -59.71 -5.37
CA ALA A 122 -8.95 -58.68 -6.22
C ALA A 122 -9.73 -59.34 -7.36
N LEU A 123 -10.98 -58.94 -7.61
CA LEU A 123 -11.81 -59.43 -8.72
C LEU A 123 -12.08 -58.29 -9.72
N GLU A 124 -11.48 -58.43 -10.89
CA GLU A 124 -11.35 -57.38 -11.90
C GLU A 124 -12.11 -57.72 -13.19
N GLY A 125 -12.87 -56.76 -13.74
CA GLY A 125 -13.70 -56.97 -14.94
C GLY A 125 -13.01 -56.67 -16.27
N VAL A 126 -11.88 -55.94 -16.23
CA VAL A 126 -11.13 -55.47 -17.41
C VAL A 126 -9.79 -56.17 -17.52
N GLU A 127 -9.54 -56.86 -18.64
CA GLU A 127 -8.35 -57.70 -18.83
C GLU A 127 -7.03 -56.90 -18.79
N GLU A 128 -7.02 -55.71 -19.38
CA GLU A 128 -5.87 -54.80 -19.36
C GLU A 128 -5.54 -54.32 -17.93
N ALA A 129 -6.56 -54.05 -17.12
CA ALA A 129 -6.40 -53.67 -15.72
C ALA A 129 -5.91 -54.86 -14.86
N TYR A 130 -6.48 -56.05 -15.07
CA TYR A 130 -6.05 -57.29 -14.41
C TYR A 130 -4.56 -57.58 -14.63
N ARG A 131 -4.09 -57.51 -15.89
CA ARG A 131 -2.67 -57.74 -16.23
C ARG A 131 -1.74 -56.71 -15.56
N LEU A 132 -2.06 -55.42 -15.70
CA LEU A 132 -1.31 -54.33 -15.05
C LEU A 132 -1.32 -54.47 -13.52
N GLY A 133 -2.43 -54.92 -12.96
CA GLY A 133 -2.62 -55.21 -11.55
C GLY A 133 -1.67 -56.28 -11.01
N GLN A 134 -1.57 -57.42 -11.71
CA GLN A 134 -0.63 -58.50 -11.38
C GLN A 134 0.83 -58.02 -11.39
N GLU A 135 1.22 -57.21 -12.37
CA GLU A 135 2.57 -56.62 -12.45
C GLU A 135 2.85 -55.62 -11.31
N ARG A 136 1.87 -54.75 -11.00
CA ARG A 136 2.06 -53.66 -10.05
C ARG A 136 1.89 -54.07 -8.59
N VAL A 137 1.05 -55.07 -8.31
CA VAL A 137 0.66 -55.51 -6.96
C VAL A 137 0.76 -57.04 -6.84
N PRO A 138 1.99 -57.60 -6.83
CA PRO A 138 2.21 -59.05 -6.81
C PRO A 138 1.87 -59.73 -5.46
N GLY A 139 1.58 -58.96 -4.41
CA GLY A 139 1.21 -59.47 -3.09
C GLY A 139 -0.28 -59.81 -2.93
N VAL A 140 -1.08 -59.68 -3.99
CA VAL A 140 -2.54 -59.87 -4.01
C VAL A 140 -2.88 -60.94 -5.04
N VAL A 141 -3.88 -61.78 -4.75
CA VAL A 141 -4.35 -62.84 -5.68
C VAL A 141 -5.46 -62.28 -6.58
N TRP A 142 -5.15 -62.11 -7.85
CA TRP A 142 -6.06 -61.52 -8.85
C TRP A 142 -6.98 -62.57 -9.50
N HIS A 143 -8.23 -62.20 -9.73
CA HIS A 143 -9.28 -62.97 -10.40
C HIS A 143 -9.87 -62.12 -11.54
N LEU A 144 -10.13 -62.73 -12.69
CA LEU A 144 -10.74 -62.04 -13.85
C LEU A 144 -12.22 -62.41 -13.94
N GLY A 145 -13.12 -61.42 -13.82
CA GLY A 145 -14.56 -61.60 -13.89
C GLY A 145 -15.36 -60.44 -13.27
N TRP A 146 -16.67 -60.41 -13.48
CA TRP A 146 -17.56 -59.42 -12.87
C TRP A 146 -18.21 -59.96 -11.59
N GLY A 147 -18.31 -59.17 -10.52
CA GLY A 147 -18.81 -59.63 -9.20
C GLY A 147 -20.17 -60.34 -9.21
N GLU A 148 -21.10 -59.87 -10.03
CA GLU A 148 -22.44 -60.47 -10.19
C GLU A 148 -22.43 -61.84 -10.89
N GLU A 149 -21.37 -62.15 -11.65
CA GLU A 149 -21.24 -63.37 -12.47
C GLU A 149 -20.14 -64.34 -11.97
N ALA A 150 -19.12 -63.84 -11.27
CA ALA A 150 -17.93 -64.62 -10.90
C ALA A 150 -18.25 -65.84 -10.02
N GLU A 151 -17.69 -67.00 -10.36
CA GLU A 151 -17.82 -68.23 -9.59
C GLU A 151 -16.56 -68.45 -8.76
N LEU A 152 -16.53 -67.88 -7.56
CA LEU A 152 -15.41 -67.99 -6.61
C LEU A 152 -15.88 -68.61 -5.29
N PRO A 153 -15.00 -69.34 -4.57
CA PRO A 153 -15.32 -69.86 -3.24
C PRO A 153 -15.52 -68.70 -2.25
N PRO A 154 -16.50 -68.79 -1.32
CA PRO A 154 -16.89 -67.69 -0.48
C PRO A 154 -15.74 -67.14 0.37
N PHE A 155 -15.79 -65.84 0.62
CA PHE A 155 -14.81 -65.06 1.36
C PHE A 155 -15.31 -64.72 2.76
N ASP A 156 -14.36 -64.35 3.62
CA ASP A 156 -14.63 -63.98 5.00
C ASP A 156 -14.94 -62.48 5.12
N THR A 157 -14.31 -61.66 4.27
CA THR A 157 -14.61 -60.24 4.08
C THR A 157 -14.75 -59.89 2.59
N LEU A 158 -15.74 -59.07 2.24
CA LEU A 158 -15.99 -58.57 0.87
C LEU A 158 -15.99 -57.04 0.87
N LEU A 159 -15.02 -56.44 0.19
CA LEU A 159 -14.90 -54.99 0.00
C LEU A 159 -15.54 -54.62 -1.34
N LEU A 160 -16.62 -53.85 -1.31
CA LEU A 160 -17.32 -53.38 -2.50
C LEU A 160 -16.97 -51.92 -2.78
N LEU A 161 -15.97 -51.71 -3.66
CA LEU A 161 -15.56 -50.39 -4.11
C LEU A 161 -16.53 -49.90 -5.20
N SER A 162 -17.60 -49.18 -4.80
CA SER A 162 -18.56 -48.54 -5.70
C SER A 162 -19.20 -49.50 -6.74
N VAL A 163 -19.77 -50.61 -6.26
CA VAL A 163 -20.19 -51.74 -7.14
C VAL A 163 -21.59 -51.58 -7.75
N PHE A 164 -22.07 -50.34 -7.80
CA PHE A 164 -23.20 -49.93 -8.65
C PHE A 164 -22.67 -48.98 -9.72
N PRO A 165 -23.20 -49.12 -10.94
CA PRO A 165 -22.34 -49.20 -12.10
C PRO A 165 -21.75 -47.84 -12.44
N GLU A 166 -20.42 -47.79 -12.40
CA GLU A 166 -19.58 -46.73 -12.96
C GLU A 166 -19.96 -46.31 -14.39
N GLY A 167 -20.63 -47.18 -15.12
CA GLY A 167 -21.21 -46.90 -16.42
C GLY A 167 -22.53 -46.10 -16.44
N TYR A 168 -23.13 -45.66 -15.33
CA TYR A 168 -24.47 -45.02 -15.28
C TYR A 168 -24.44 -43.63 -14.62
N LEU A 169 -23.46 -42.81 -14.98
CA LEU A 169 -23.36 -41.41 -14.57
C LEU A 169 -24.14 -40.47 -15.52
N GLY A 170 -25.40 -40.83 -15.78
CA GLY A 170 -26.34 -39.93 -16.45
C GLY A 170 -26.74 -38.75 -15.54
N GLU A 171 -27.81 -38.05 -15.88
CA GLU A 171 -28.39 -37.02 -15.01
C GLU A 171 -29.03 -37.68 -13.78
N VAL A 172 -28.20 -37.92 -12.76
CA VAL A 172 -28.58 -38.37 -11.42
C VAL A 172 -28.68 -37.12 -10.55
N GLU A 173 -29.80 -36.94 -9.85
CA GLU A 173 -29.97 -35.79 -8.96
C GLU A 173 -28.93 -35.81 -7.83
N GLY A 174 -28.56 -34.62 -7.33
CA GLY A 174 -27.46 -34.47 -6.37
C GLY A 174 -27.65 -35.23 -5.05
N ARG A 175 -28.88 -35.63 -4.76
CA ARG A 175 -29.27 -36.62 -3.76
C ARG A 175 -30.39 -37.48 -4.36
N LEU A 176 -30.39 -38.77 -4.06
CA LEU A 176 -31.49 -39.68 -4.39
C LEU A 176 -32.17 -40.10 -3.08
N GLU A 177 -33.48 -40.29 -3.12
CA GLU A 177 -34.21 -40.96 -2.06
C GLU A 177 -33.92 -42.48 -2.08
N PRO A 178 -34.02 -43.19 -0.95
CA PRO A 178 -33.70 -44.62 -0.84
C PRO A 178 -34.40 -45.49 -1.89
N GLU A 179 -35.70 -45.27 -2.11
CA GLU A 179 -36.49 -46.01 -3.11
C GLU A 179 -35.98 -45.78 -4.55
N GLU A 180 -35.72 -44.53 -4.97
CA GLU A 180 -35.17 -44.27 -6.32
C GLU A 180 -33.75 -44.83 -6.44
N PHE A 181 -32.93 -44.70 -5.40
CA PHE A 181 -31.61 -45.31 -5.34
C PHE A 181 -31.69 -46.83 -5.55
N TRP A 182 -32.61 -47.54 -4.88
CA TRP A 182 -32.75 -48.99 -5.05
C TRP A 182 -33.21 -49.40 -6.44
N ASP A 183 -34.18 -48.71 -7.02
CA ASP A 183 -34.69 -49.02 -8.36
C ASP A 183 -33.66 -48.69 -9.44
N ARG A 184 -33.10 -47.48 -9.40
CA ARG A 184 -32.14 -46.96 -10.40
C ARG A 184 -30.86 -47.76 -10.45
N PHE A 185 -30.42 -48.27 -9.29
CA PHE A 185 -29.22 -49.10 -9.20
C PHE A 185 -29.51 -50.60 -9.16
N GLN A 186 -30.78 -51.04 -9.08
CA GLN A 186 -31.15 -52.45 -8.85
C GLN A 186 -30.47 -53.01 -7.59
N PHE A 187 -30.55 -52.26 -6.50
CA PHE A 187 -29.79 -52.50 -5.28
C PHE A 187 -30.03 -53.89 -4.69
N PHE A 188 -31.29 -54.25 -4.49
CA PHE A 188 -31.66 -55.53 -3.86
C PHE A 188 -31.19 -56.76 -4.67
N PRO A 189 -31.46 -56.88 -6.00
CA PRO A 189 -30.94 -57.99 -6.80
C PRO A 189 -29.42 -58.11 -6.81
N ARG A 190 -28.70 -56.99 -6.91
CA ARG A 190 -27.23 -57.01 -7.05
C ARG A 190 -26.50 -57.24 -5.73
N ILE A 191 -26.96 -56.67 -4.62
CA ILE A 191 -26.43 -57.04 -3.29
C ILE A 191 -26.71 -58.52 -3.01
N ALA A 192 -27.88 -59.05 -3.36
CA ALA A 192 -28.15 -60.49 -3.25
C ALA A 192 -27.20 -61.33 -4.13
N ALA A 193 -26.91 -60.90 -5.36
CA ALA A 193 -25.95 -61.56 -6.24
C ALA A 193 -24.50 -61.47 -5.76
N LEU A 194 -24.10 -60.40 -5.06
CA LEU A 194 -22.76 -60.25 -4.47
C LEU A 194 -22.63 -61.01 -3.14
N ALA A 195 -23.72 -61.10 -2.36
CA ALA A 195 -23.75 -61.81 -1.09
C ALA A 195 -23.44 -63.31 -1.19
N ARG A 196 -23.53 -63.93 -2.38
CA ARG A 196 -23.08 -65.32 -2.63
C ARG A 196 -21.56 -65.51 -2.51
N LEU A 197 -20.78 -64.43 -2.71
CA LEU A 197 -19.33 -64.43 -2.55
C LEU A 197 -18.90 -64.26 -1.09
N LEU A 198 -19.85 -64.06 -0.17
CA LEU A 198 -19.61 -63.81 1.24
C LEU A 198 -20.19 -64.95 2.08
N ARG A 199 -19.39 -65.55 2.97
CA ARG A 199 -19.90 -66.59 3.88
C ARG A 199 -21.01 -66.03 4.80
N PRO A 200 -21.97 -66.84 5.28
CA PRO A 200 -22.84 -66.45 6.39
C PRO A 200 -22.02 -65.95 7.58
N GLY A 201 -22.39 -64.80 8.15
CA GLY A 201 -21.62 -64.10 9.19
C GLY A 201 -20.32 -63.42 8.72
N GLY A 202 -19.91 -63.58 7.46
CA GLY A 202 -18.81 -62.83 6.84
C GLY A 202 -19.14 -61.34 6.72
N LEU A 203 -18.12 -60.51 6.68
CA LEU A 203 -18.20 -59.05 6.68
C LEU A 203 -18.34 -58.48 5.26
N LEU A 204 -19.42 -57.76 5.00
CA LEU A 204 -19.56 -56.85 3.86
C LEU A 204 -19.05 -55.48 4.26
N VAL A 205 -18.21 -54.86 3.42
CA VAL A 205 -17.82 -53.45 3.51
C VAL A 205 -18.25 -52.78 2.21
N TYR A 206 -19.41 -52.14 2.22
CA TYR A 206 -19.91 -51.38 1.09
C TYR A 206 -19.44 -49.93 1.18
N GLY A 207 -18.81 -49.43 0.11
CA GLY A 207 -18.39 -48.04 0.02
C GLY A 207 -19.42 -47.22 -0.74
N HIS A 208 -19.90 -46.15 -0.13
CA HIS A 208 -20.82 -45.21 -0.75
C HIS A 208 -20.13 -43.87 -1.02
N GLY A 209 -20.41 -43.26 -2.16
CA GLY A 209 -19.76 -42.03 -2.63
C GLY A 209 -20.72 -41.14 -3.44
N PRO A 210 -20.32 -39.91 -3.81
CA PRO A 210 -21.21 -38.93 -4.43
C PRO A 210 -21.69 -39.33 -5.84
N PHE A 211 -21.04 -40.32 -6.47
CA PHE A 211 -21.33 -40.80 -7.81
C PHE A 211 -22.49 -41.79 -7.89
N LEU A 212 -22.94 -42.33 -6.74
CA LEU A 212 -24.08 -43.25 -6.66
C LEU A 212 -25.35 -42.52 -6.18
N GLY A 213 -25.43 -41.21 -6.42
CA GLY A 213 -26.31 -40.30 -5.67
C GLY A 213 -25.89 -40.22 -4.19
N LYS A 214 -26.31 -39.17 -3.47
CA LYS A 214 -25.98 -39.02 -2.03
C LYS A 214 -26.96 -39.78 -1.13
N CYS A 215 -27.08 -41.10 -1.31
CA CYS A 215 -28.00 -41.96 -0.55
C CYS A 215 -27.29 -43.07 0.28
N PRO A 216 -26.35 -42.74 1.19
CA PRO A 216 -25.77 -43.74 2.08
C PRO A 216 -26.81 -44.37 3.02
N GLU A 217 -27.85 -43.62 3.39
CA GLU A 217 -28.96 -44.13 4.19
C GLU A 217 -29.72 -45.23 3.44
N GLY A 218 -29.90 -45.10 2.12
CA GLY A 218 -30.47 -46.14 1.27
C GLY A 218 -29.62 -47.41 1.22
N VAL A 219 -28.29 -47.31 1.35
CA VAL A 219 -27.43 -48.50 1.49
C VAL A 219 -27.63 -49.16 2.86
N GLU A 220 -27.58 -48.40 3.94
CA GLU A 220 -27.79 -48.92 5.29
C GLU A 220 -29.17 -49.56 5.45
N GLU A 221 -30.22 -48.82 5.06
CA GLU A 221 -31.60 -49.30 5.12
C GLU A 221 -31.82 -50.43 4.13
N GLY A 222 -31.26 -50.38 2.92
CA GLY A 222 -31.35 -51.48 1.95
C GLY A 222 -30.71 -52.76 2.49
N LEU A 223 -29.57 -52.65 3.16
CA LEU A 223 -28.95 -53.78 3.86
C LEU A 223 -29.82 -54.28 5.02
N ARG A 224 -30.41 -53.40 5.84
CA ARG A 224 -31.36 -53.80 6.90
C ARG A 224 -32.66 -54.39 6.32
N ARG A 225 -33.21 -53.87 5.21
CA ARG A 225 -34.36 -54.42 4.45
C ARG A 225 -34.02 -55.77 3.79
N LEU A 226 -32.73 -56.05 3.53
CA LEU A 226 -32.16 -57.38 3.21
C LEU A 226 -31.78 -58.22 4.43
N GLY A 227 -32.14 -57.77 5.64
CA GLY A 227 -31.86 -58.46 6.89
C GLY A 227 -30.41 -58.39 7.37
N PHE A 228 -29.48 -57.66 6.73
CA PHE A 228 -28.10 -57.59 7.21
C PHE A 228 -28.02 -57.09 8.66
N TYR A 229 -27.19 -57.76 9.48
CA TYR A 229 -27.04 -57.44 10.91
C TYR A 229 -25.69 -56.80 11.20
N GLY A 230 -25.63 -56.03 12.29
CA GLY A 230 -24.46 -55.21 12.60
C GLY A 230 -24.20 -54.13 11.56
N VAL A 231 -25.28 -53.53 11.01
CA VAL A 231 -25.21 -52.48 9.97
C VAL A 231 -24.73 -51.17 10.58
N GLU A 232 -23.42 -50.96 10.54
CA GLU A 232 -22.71 -49.79 11.05
C GLU A 232 -22.26 -48.91 9.89
N ARG A 233 -22.59 -47.62 9.93
CA ARG A 233 -21.93 -46.63 9.08
C ARG A 233 -20.66 -46.12 9.77
N VAL A 234 -19.56 -46.07 9.02
CA VAL A 234 -18.31 -45.46 9.48
C VAL A 234 -18.11 -44.13 8.77
N GLY A 235 -17.93 -43.08 9.58
CA GLY A 235 -17.75 -41.69 9.17
C GLY A 235 -18.95 -41.08 8.44
N GLU A 236 -18.81 -39.80 8.08
CA GLU A 236 -19.89 -38.98 7.51
C GLU A 236 -19.32 -37.97 6.50
N GLY A 237 -20.15 -37.54 5.54
CA GLY A 237 -19.77 -36.64 4.46
C GLY A 237 -20.23 -37.20 3.11
N GLU A 238 -19.52 -36.86 2.03
CA GLU A 238 -19.82 -37.37 0.68
C GLU A 238 -19.37 -38.83 0.45
N TYR A 239 -18.47 -39.33 1.30
CA TYR A 239 -17.88 -40.66 1.24
C TYR A 239 -18.13 -41.33 2.60
N VAL A 240 -18.66 -42.56 2.61
CA VAL A 240 -18.88 -43.35 3.83
C VAL A 240 -18.72 -44.84 3.56
N LEU A 241 -18.48 -45.62 4.62
CA LEU A 241 -18.58 -47.08 4.55
C LEU A 241 -19.82 -47.55 5.30
N VAL A 242 -20.53 -48.51 4.72
CA VAL A 242 -21.58 -49.27 5.39
C VAL A 242 -21.08 -50.70 5.56
N LEU A 243 -20.86 -51.10 6.81
CA LEU A 243 -20.39 -52.43 7.15
C LEU A 243 -21.56 -53.25 7.69
N ALA A 244 -21.64 -54.53 7.32
CA ALA A 244 -22.63 -55.45 7.88
C ALA A 244 -22.22 -56.91 7.71
N ARG A 245 -22.78 -57.84 8.49
CA ARG A 245 -22.51 -59.29 8.35
C ARG A 245 -23.72 -60.04 7.78
N ARG A 246 -23.47 -61.11 7.00
CA ARG A 246 -24.46 -61.79 6.13
C ARG A 246 -25.44 -62.70 6.91
N PRO A 247 -26.79 -62.62 6.77
CA PRO A 247 -27.61 -62.45 7.97
C PRO A 247 -28.94 -63.24 8.09
N GLU A 248 -29.97 -62.70 8.85
CA GLU A 248 -31.35 -62.29 8.39
C GLU A 248 -32.25 -61.42 9.43
N THR A 249 -31.94 -60.17 9.92
CA THR A 249 -32.78 -59.27 10.83
C THR A 249 -32.63 -57.69 10.71
N LEU A 250 -33.49 -56.82 11.35
CA LEU A 250 -33.58 -55.31 11.14
C LEU A 250 -34.18 -54.37 12.29
N ALA A 251 -34.00 -53.01 12.27
CA ALA A 251 -34.53 -51.96 13.27
C ALA A 251 -34.42 -50.42 12.84
N LEU A 252 -35.07 -49.40 13.52
CA LEU A 252 -35.25 -47.95 13.06
C LEU A 252 -35.15 -46.65 14.03
N GLU A 253 -36.21 -45.89 14.51
CA GLU A 253 -36.59 -44.47 14.06
C GLU A 253 -36.50 -42.98 14.74
N ARG A 254 -36.48 -42.55 16.05
CA ARG A 254 -37.10 -41.20 16.55
C ARG A 254 -36.31 -40.01 17.31
N ALA A 255 -36.81 -38.72 17.40
CA ALA A 255 -36.24 -37.47 18.12
C ALA A 255 -37.19 -36.20 18.47
N GLU A 256 -36.78 -35.10 19.23
CA GLU A 256 -37.57 -33.80 19.61
C GLU A 256 -36.80 -32.56 20.33
N ALA A 257 -37.33 -31.28 20.54
CA ALA A 257 -36.67 -30.03 21.17
C ALA A 257 -37.49 -28.71 21.71
N ALA A 258 -36.93 -27.75 22.54
CA ALA A 258 -37.61 -26.58 23.31
C ALA A 258 -36.93 -25.11 23.42
N ARG A 259 -37.53 -24.00 24.02
CA ARG A 259 -37.21 -22.48 23.85
C ARG A 259 -37.62 -21.33 24.96
N GLU A 260 -37.22 -20.00 24.83
CA GLU A 260 -37.69 -18.57 25.34
C GLU A 260 -37.46 -17.78 26.77
N GLU A 261 -37.34 -16.37 26.88
CA GLU A 261 -37.37 -15.39 28.13
C GLU A 261 -37.21 -13.73 27.99
N ALA A 262 -37.36 -12.80 29.06
CA ALA A 262 -37.26 -11.22 29.13
C ALA A 262 -37.02 -10.47 30.58
N GLN A 263 -37.06 -9.15 31.10
CA GLN A 263 -37.00 -7.58 30.90
C GLN A 263 -36.99 -6.73 32.32
N GLU A 264 -36.90 -5.38 32.75
CA GLU A 264 -36.50 -3.91 32.43
C GLU A 264 -36.42 -2.79 33.67
N GLU A 265 -36.26 -1.38 33.58
CA GLU A 265 -35.87 -0.33 34.70
C GLU A 265 -36.33 1.27 34.71
N ARG A 266 -35.97 2.27 35.66
CA ARG A 266 -35.86 3.87 35.61
C ARG A 266 -35.78 4.85 36.96
N VAL A 267 -35.46 6.24 37.00
CA VAL A 267 -35.17 7.24 38.22
C VAL A 267 -35.27 8.91 38.20
N PRO A 268 -35.14 9.81 39.31
CA PRO A 268 -35.41 11.37 39.50
C PRO A 268 -34.55 12.45 40.43
N VAL A 269 -34.86 13.84 40.63
CA VAL A 269 -34.10 15.07 41.35
C VAL A 269 -34.92 16.46 41.79
N LEU A 270 -34.60 17.73 42.39
CA LEU A 270 -33.68 18.62 43.33
C LEU A 270 -34.08 20.23 43.67
N ALA A 271 -33.46 21.15 44.57
CA ALA A 271 -33.87 22.64 45.01
C ALA A 271 -32.91 23.77 45.80
N SER A 272 -33.25 25.10 46.19
CA SER A 272 -32.41 26.29 46.87
C SER A 272 -33.00 27.69 47.58
N GLY A 273 -32.26 28.79 48.12
CA GLY A 273 -32.72 30.17 48.81
C GLY A 273 -31.76 31.40 49.42
N GLY A 274 -32.16 32.63 50.02
CA GLY A 274 -31.33 33.86 50.63
C GLY A 274 -31.94 35.25 51.36
N TYR A 275 -31.21 36.34 51.97
CA TYR A 275 -31.74 37.60 52.81
C TYR A 275 -31.07 39.16 53.02
N PRO A 276 -30.91 40.03 54.17
CA PRO A 276 -31.06 41.62 54.36
C PRO A 276 -30.04 42.70 55.17
N LEU A 277 -30.37 44.02 55.63
CA LEU A 277 -29.50 45.27 56.17
C LEU A 277 -29.98 46.47 57.23
N GLU A 278 -29.27 47.68 57.55
CA GLU A 278 -29.43 48.78 58.71
C GLU A 278 -29.42 50.45 58.55
N GLU A 279 -28.89 51.43 59.46
CA GLU A 279 -29.24 52.96 59.78
C GLU A 279 -28.39 54.41 59.64
N ALA A 280 -27.78 55.24 60.62
CA ALA A 280 -27.28 56.74 60.49
C ALA A 280 -25.87 57.54 60.89
N ARG A 281 -25.56 58.21 62.09
CA ARG A 281 -25.03 59.69 62.35
C ARG A 281 -23.57 60.43 62.64
N ALA A 282 -23.06 60.91 63.86
CA ALA A 282 -22.46 62.31 64.24
C ALA A 282 -20.90 62.80 64.51
N LEU A 283 -20.55 63.68 65.55
CA LEU A 283 -19.29 64.32 66.24
C LEU A 283 -17.94 64.90 65.61
N LEU A 284 -17.82 65.17 64.32
CA LEU A 284 -16.52 65.24 63.59
C LEU A 284 -15.23 65.84 64.25
N GLU A 285 -14.99 67.16 64.22
CA GLU A 285 -13.62 67.74 64.23
C GLU A 285 -13.08 68.18 65.61
N ALA A 286 -12.45 67.25 66.36
CA ALA A 286 -11.56 67.54 67.50
C ALA A 286 -10.50 66.43 67.73
N GLY A 287 -10.23 65.61 66.70
CA GLY A 287 -9.53 64.33 66.86
C GLY A 287 -10.38 63.21 67.52
N ARG A 288 -11.56 63.54 68.04
CA ARG A 288 -12.49 62.64 68.77
C ARG A 288 -13.35 61.79 67.83
N TYR A 289 -12.71 61.20 66.83
CA TYR A 289 -13.38 60.52 65.72
C TYR A 289 -14.15 59.24 66.10
N ALA A 290 -14.02 58.76 67.34
CA ALA A 290 -14.81 57.63 67.87
C ALA A 290 -16.17 58.06 68.46
N GLU A 291 -16.23 59.24 69.08
CA GLU A 291 -17.47 59.80 69.65
C GLU A 291 -18.47 60.21 68.55
N VAL A 292 -17.96 60.47 67.35
CA VAL A 292 -18.70 60.59 66.08
C VAL A 292 -19.62 59.39 65.86
N LEU A 293 -19.05 58.20 66.09
CA LEU A 293 -19.61 56.91 65.74
C LEU A 293 -20.41 56.31 66.91
N ALA A 294 -20.15 56.74 68.14
CA ALA A 294 -20.96 56.44 69.32
C ALA A 294 -22.26 57.26 69.42
N LEU A 295 -22.47 58.21 68.50
CA LEU A 295 -23.67 59.02 68.35
C LEU A 295 -24.28 58.82 66.93
N LEU A 296 -24.32 57.55 66.51
CA LEU A 296 -24.44 57.13 65.11
C LEU A 296 -24.87 55.67 64.95
N PRO A 297 -25.75 55.40 63.97
CA PRO A 297 -25.90 54.05 63.38
C PRO A 297 -25.52 53.97 61.85
N GLU A 298 -25.97 52.97 61.07
CA GLU A 298 -25.43 52.63 59.72
C GLU A 298 -26.03 53.22 58.39
N GLU A 299 -26.94 52.52 57.66
CA GLU A 299 -27.30 52.77 56.24
C GLU A 299 -28.55 53.64 55.93
N THR A 300 -29.75 53.31 56.44
CA THR A 300 -31.06 53.87 56.05
C THR A 300 -31.91 54.35 57.24
N PRO A 301 -32.54 55.55 57.19
CA PRO A 301 -33.18 56.11 56.00
C PRO A 301 -32.22 56.96 55.12
N PRO A 302 -32.12 56.69 53.81
CA PRO A 302 -31.09 57.29 52.96
C PRO A 302 -31.38 58.77 52.65
N GLY A 303 -30.33 59.60 52.65
CA GLY A 303 -30.39 61.02 52.25
C GLY A 303 -29.98 62.04 53.31
N ALA A 304 -29.61 61.61 54.52
CA ALA A 304 -29.22 62.47 55.63
C ALA A 304 -27.85 63.17 55.42
N ARG A 305 -27.83 64.22 54.57
CA ARG A 305 -26.65 65.00 54.16
C ARG A 305 -25.71 65.43 55.31
N GLU A 306 -26.26 65.82 56.45
CA GLU A 306 -25.48 66.25 57.62
C GLU A 306 -24.76 65.07 58.28
N ALA A 307 -25.52 64.04 58.67
CA ALA A 307 -25.02 62.76 59.17
C ALA A 307 -23.92 62.17 58.27
N ALA A 308 -24.13 62.23 56.96
CA ALA A 308 -23.25 61.65 55.97
C ALA A 308 -21.82 62.22 55.99
N TYR A 309 -21.65 63.56 56.04
CA TYR A 309 -20.29 64.14 56.10
C TYR A 309 -19.66 63.94 57.48
N LEU A 310 -20.47 64.05 58.54
CA LEU A 310 -20.07 63.83 59.93
C LEU A 310 -19.49 62.41 60.11
N ARG A 311 -20.26 61.38 59.72
CA ARG A 311 -19.84 59.98 59.68
C ARG A 311 -18.56 59.79 58.84
N GLY A 312 -18.58 60.24 57.57
CA GLY A 312 -17.54 59.92 56.58
C GLY A 312 -16.11 60.34 56.98
N ARG A 313 -15.89 61.63 57.29
CA ARG A 313 -14.51 62.14 57.51
C ARG A 313 -13.90 61.66 58.83
N ALA A 314 -14.72 61.31 59.81
CA ALA A 314 -14.27 60.70 61.06
C ALA A 314 -13.87 59.23 60.90
N LEU A 315 -14.68 58.44 60.19
CA LEU A 315 -14.37 57.05 59.84
C LEU A 315 -13.07 56.94 59.07
N PHE A 316 -12.84 57.83 58.09
CA PHE A 316 -11.60 57.88 57.33
C PHE A 316 -10.36 58.06 58.22
N ALA A 317 -10.46 58.94 59.23
CA ALA A 317 -9.37 59.18 60.18
C ALA A 317 -9.15 58.04 61.20
N LEU A 318 -10.15 57.17 61.39
CA LEU A 318 -10.04 55.92 62.16
C LEU A 318 -9.72 54.69 61.30
N SER A 319 -9.37 54.88 60.02
CA SER A 319 -9.15 53.80 59.04
C SER A 319 -10.36 52.88 58.82
N ARG A 320 -11.57 53.32 59.16
CA ARG A 320 -12.85 52.61 58.91
C ARG A 320 -13.36 52.95 57.50
N PHE A 321 -12.53 52.68 56.49
CA PHE A 321 -12.70 53.24 55.14
C PHE A 321 -14.00 52.84 54.43
N ALA A 322 -14.52 51.63 54.68
CA ALA A 322 -15.73 51.12 54.00
C ALA A 322 -16.96 51.97 54.31
N GLU A 323 -17.20 52.14 55.60
CA GLU A 323 -18.22 53.04 56.11
C GLU A 323 -17.93 54.50 55.76
N ALA A 324 -16.65 54.90 55.65
CA ALA A 324 -16.28 56.26 55.29
C ALA A 324 -16.73 56.59 53.86
N GLU A 325 -16.47 55.70 52.90
CA GLU A 325 -16.92 55.81 51.50
C GLU A 325 -18.44 55.85 51.39
N GLU A 326 -19.09 54.91 52.07
CA GLU A 326 -20.54 54.77 52.15
C GLU A 326 -21.18 56.08 52.61
N ALA A 327 -20.65 56.67 53.69
CA ALA A 327 -21.12 57.95 54.21
C ALA A 327 -20.72 59.14 53.32
N PHE A 328 -19.52 59.19 52.75
CA PHE A 328 -19.15 60.25 51.80
C PHE A 328 -20.05 60.25 50.54
N ARG A 329 -20.44 59.07 50.05
CA ARG A 329 -21.43 58.87 48.97
C ARG A 329 -22.80 59.45 49.32
N LYS A 330 -23.18 59.47 50.60
CA LYS A 330 -24.40 60.15 51.10
C LYS A 330 -24.20 61.66 51.31
N ALA A 331 -22.94 62.14 51.37
CA ALA A 331 -22.59 63.50 51.77
C ALA A 331 -22.53 64.48 50.59
N LEU A 332 -21.90 64.08 49.47
CA LEU A 332 -21.92 64.76 48.16
C LEU A 332 -21.64 66.27 48.17
N SER A 333 -20.52 66.69 48.76
CA SER A 333 -19.81 67.94 48.39
C SER A 333 -18.56 67.60 47.57
N GLU A 334 -17.92 68.57 46.94
CA GLU A 334 -16.67 68.31 46.20
C GLU A 334 -15.54 67.82 47.11
N GLU A 335 -15.47 68.31 48.35
CA GLU A 335 -14.50 67.87 49.35
C GLU A 335 -14.84 66.48 49.87
N ALA A 336 -16.13 66.16 50.04
CA ALA A 336 -16.56 64.80 50.34
C ALA A 336 -16.15 63.84 49.23
N GLU A 337 -16.28 64.22 47.95
CA GLU A 337 -15.82 63.41 46.81
C GLU A 337 -14.28 63.33 46.71
N ASP A 338 -13.53 64.39 47.05
CA ASP A 338 -12.07 64.34 47.17
C ASP A 338 -11.64 63.29 48.23
N TYR A 339 -12.23 63.34 49.44
CA TYR A 339 -11.95 62.36 50.50
C TYR A 339 -12.50 60.97 50.20
N ARG A 340 -13.63 60.87 49.51
CA ARG A 340 -14.20 59.59 49.03
C ARG A 340 -13.26 58.91 48.04
N ALA A 341 -12.65 59.65 47.13
CA ALA A 341 -11.66 59.11 46.20
C ALA A 341 -10.43 58.56 46.94
N LEU A 342 -10.00 59.20 48.04
CA LEU A 342 -8.94 58.66 48.90
C LEU A 342 -9.41 57.42 49.68
N ALA A 343 -10.64 57.42 50.23
CA ALA A 343 -11.23 56.28 50.93
C ALA A 343 -11.39 55.05 50.02
N LEU A 344 -11.81 55.26 48.77
CA LEU A 344 -11.88 54.24 47.73
C LEU A 344 -10.51 53.62 47.44
N VAL A 345 -9.42 54.39 47.44
CA VAL A 345 -8.05 53.83 47.31
C VAL A 345 -7.67 52.97 48.51
N GLU A 346 -7.99 53.38 49.73
CA GLU A 346 -7.71 52.59 50.94
C GLU A 346 -8.59 51.33 51.05
N LEU A 347 -9.74 51.31 50.37
CA LEU A 347 -10.60 50.13 50.21
C LEU A 347 -10.16 49.16 49.11
N GLY A 348 -9.21 49.56 48.26
CA GLY A 348 -8.89 48.83 47.03
C GLY A 348 -9.88 49.04 45.88
N ASP A 349 -10.84 49.95 46.03
CA ASP A 349 -11.94 50.20 45.10
C ASP A 349 -11.55 51.24 44.01
N TYR A 350 -10.37 51.00 43.42
CA TYR A 350 -9.60 51.97 42.64
C TYR A 350 -10.33 52.50 41.39
N GLN A 351 -11.22 51.71 40.79
CA GLN A 351 -11.94 52.11 39.57
C GLN A 351 -12.83 53.34 39.81
N ARG A 352 -13.48 53.41 40.98
CA ARG A 352 -14.36 54.52 41.37
C ARG A 352 -13.56 55.75 41.79
N ALA A 353 -12.37 55.56 42.36
CA ALA A 353 -11.47 56.66 42.76
C ALA A 353 -10.87 57.41 41.55
N LEU A 354 -10.64 56.70 40.46
CA LEU A 354 -9.77 57.14 39.37
C LEU A 354 -10.14 58.50 38.74
N PRO A 355 -11.39 58.76 38.32
CA PRO A 355 -11.73 59.97 37.57
C PRO A 355 -11.51 61.25 38.39
N ARG A 356 -11.71 61.19 39.71
CA ARG A 356 -11.47 62.32 40.61
C ARG A 356 -9.98 62.49 40.90
N LEU A 357 -9.23 61.40 41.12
CA LEU A 357 -7.79 61.46 41.37
C LEU A 357 -6.98 61.97 40.16
N GLU A 358 -7.36 61.62 38.93
CA GLU A 358 -6.73 62.14 37.70
C GLU A 358 -6.83 63.67 37.61
N GLY A 359 -7.97 64.26 37.99
CA GLY A 359 -8.14 65.72 38.08
C GLY A 359 -7.37 66.37 39.24
N LEU A 360 -7.18 65.66 40.35
CA LEU A 360 -6.47 66.16 41.53
C LEU A 360 -4.94 66.11 41.42
N ALA A 361 -4.38 65.26 40.56
CA ALA A 361 -2.94 65.05 40.44
C ALA A 361 -2.12 66.29 40.05
N VAL A 362 -2.73 67.28 39.40
CA VAL A 362 -2.12 68.60 39.11
C VAL A 362 -1.66 69.31 40.39
N ARG A 363 -2.34 69.07 41.53
CA ARG A 363 -1.99 69.61 42.85
C ARG A 363 -0.70 68.99 43.45
N GLY A 364 -0.16 67.92 42.85
CA GLY A 364 1.10 67.30 43.24
C GLY A 364 1.07 66.54 44.57
N GLY A 365 2.26 66.16 45.05
CA GLY A 365 2.48 65.54 46.36
C GLY A 365 1.57 64.33 46.61
N ARG A 366 0.80 64.38 47.71
CA ARG A 366 -0.06 63.27 48.15
C ARG A 366 -1.10 62.84 47.11
N TYR A 367 -1.64 63.76 46.30
CA TYR A 367 -2.60 63.37 45.26
C TYR A 367 -1.96 62.52 44.16
N ARG A 368 -0.69 62.78 43.81
CA ARG A 368 0.08 61.91 42.89
C ARG A 368 0.43 60.56 43.53
N LEU A 369 0.76 60.53 44.82
CA LEU A 369 0.97 59.28 45.55
C LEU A 369 -0.30 58.39 45.56
N TYR A 370 -1.47 58.96 45.85
CA TYR A 370 -2.74 58.22 45.83
C TYR A 370 -3.19 57.84 44.41
N LEU A 371 -2.99 58.70 43.40
CA LEU A 371 -3.23 58.32 42.00
C LEU A 371 -2.28 57.19 41.56
N GLY A 372 -1.01 57.24 41.96
CA GLY A 372 -0.04 56.17 41.75
C GLY A 372 -0.50 54.85 42.38
N ARG A 373 -0.98 54.88 43.63
CA ARG A 373 -1.56 53.70 44.31
C ARG A 373 -2.80 53.16 43.59
N ALA A 374 -3.68 54.03 43.10
CA ALA A 374 -4.84 53.64 42.30
C ALA A 374 -4.43 52.98 40.97
N TYR A 375 -3.48 53.57 40.23
CA TYR A 375 -2.93 52.97 39.02
C TYR A 375 -2.24 51.64 39.29
N LEU A 376 -1.46 51.54 40.36
CA LEU A 376 -0.78 50.31 40.76
C LEU A 376 -1.78 49.17 41.02
N GLY A 377 -2.82 49.45 41.81
CA GLY A 377 -3.91 48.50 42.10
C GLY A 377 -4.76 48.10 40.89
N LEU A 378 -4.92 49.01 39.91
CA LEU A 378 -5.57 48.73 38.62
C LEU A 378 -4.66 48.03 37.60
N GLY A 379 -3.40 47.76 37.94
CA GLY A 379 -2.45 47.18 36.99
C GLY A 379 -1.91 48.17 35.94
N ARG A 380 -2.09 49.48 36.09
CA ARG A 380 -1.54 50.53 35.22
C ARG A 380 -0.11 50.92 35.63
N TYR A 381 0.80 49.94 35.69
CA TYR A 381 2.13 50.09 36.31
C TYR A 381 3.01 51.20 35.71
N ALA A 382 2.94 51.45 34.40
CA ALA A 382 3.71 52.54 33.79
C ALA A 382 3.22 53.92 34.28
N ASP A 383 1.90 54.12 34.29
CA ASP A 383 1.30 55.34 34.82
C ASP A 383 1.58 55.50 36.32
N ALA A 384 1.50 54.39 37.08
CA ALA A 384 1.82 54.34 38.50
C ALA A 384 3.26 54.78 38.79
N LEU A 385 4.25 54.17 38.12
CA LEU A 385 5.68 54.49 38.28
C LEU A 385 5.94 55.98 37.99
N ARG A 386 5.34 56.50 36.91
CA ARG A 386 5.43 57.93 36.59
C ARG A 386 4.90 58.79 37.73
N GLN A 387 3.70 58.49 38.27
CA GLN A 387 3.14 59.28 39.37
C GLN A 387 3.95 59.18 40.67
N PHE A 388 4.52 58.01 40.99
CA PHE A 388 5.37 57.86 42.17
C PHE A 388 6.66 58.67 42.05
N VAL A 389 7.36 58.58 40.91
CA VAL A 389 8.58 59.36 40.64
C VAL A 389 8.29 60.87 40.62
N GLU A 390 7.21 61.30 39.95
CA GLU A 390 6.79 62.71 39.89
C GLU A 390 6.18 63.24 41.21
N SER A 391 5.87 62.37 42.19
CA SER A 391 5.35 62.81 43.49
C SER A 391 6.41 63.49 44.37
N GLY A 392 7.69 63.10 44.21
CA GLY A 392 8.82 63.57 45.02
C GLY A 392 8.77 63.22 46.50
N LEU A 393 7.83 62.36 46.93
CA LEU A 393 7.63 62.00 48.34
C LEU A 393 8.50 60.79 48.73
N PRO A 394 9.24 60.83 49.87
CA PRO A 394 10.00 59.66 50.35
C PRO A 394 9.13 58.42 50.57
N GLU A 395 7.87 58.59 50.96
CA GLU A 395 6.90 57.50 51.13
C GLU A 395 6.57 56.77 49.81
N ALA A 396 6.90 57.34 48.66
CA ALA A 396 6.71 56.71 47.35
C ALA A 396 7.74 55.60 47.05
N GLU A 397 8.89 55.58 47.71
CA GLU A 397 10.01 54.67 47.39
C GLU A 397 9.62 53.18 47.43
N LEU A 398 8.86 52.77 48.46
CA LEU A 398 8.36 51.39 48.57
C LEU A 398 7.42 51.03 47.42
N TYR A 399 6.61 51.99 46.96
CA TYR A 399 5.71 51.80 45.82
C TYR A 399 6.45 51.82 44.49
N ILE A 400 7.54 52.58 44.35
CA ILE A 400 8.44 52.53 43.19
C ILE A 400 9.04 51.13 43.07
N GLN A 401 9.52 50.55 44.17
CA GLN A 401 10.10 49.20 44.19
C GLN A 401 9.06 48.13 43.79
N ASP A 402 7.89 48.09 44.46
CA ASP A 402 6.79 47.17 44.10
C ASP A 402 6.32 47.37 42.64
N THR A 403 6.28 48.60 42.13
CA THR A 403 5.91 48.86 40.73
C THR A 403 6.97 48.37 39.75
N LEU A 404 8.26 48.53 40.07
CA LEU A 404 9.37 48.03 39.23
C LEU A 404 9.40 46.50 39.21
N GLU A 405 9.11 45.84 40.34
CA GLU A 405 8.95 44.38 40.40
C GLU A 405 7.78 43.91 39.52
N ARG A 406 6.61 44.56 39.61
CA ARG A 406 5.45 44.27 38.75
C ARG A 406 5.69 44.57 37.26
N ILE A 407 6.50 45.57 36.94
CA ILE A 407 6.96 45.82 35.55
C ILE A 407 7.89 44.70 35.08
N ALA A 408 8.85 44.29 35.91
CA ALA A 408 9.75 43.18 35.63
C ALA A 408 8.98 41.86 35.45
N GLU A 409 7.96 41.58 36.27
CA GLU A 409 7.04 40.45 36.11
C GLU A 409 6.31 40.46 34.76
N ARG A 410 5.79 41.62 34.34
CA ARG A 410 5.19 41.74 33.01
C ARG A 410 6.22 41.59 31.90
N MET A 411 7.43 42.09 32.06
CA MET A 411 8.52 41.87 31.11
C MET A 411 8.89 40.39 31.03
N ARG A 412 8.95 39.64 32.15
CA ARG A 412 9.11 38.18 32.18
C ARG A 412 7.98 37.48 31.42
N ARG A 413 6.73 37.94 31.60
CA ARG A 413 5.56 37.38 30.90
C ARG A 413 5.65 37.61 29.39
N PHE A 414 5.84 38.85 28.94
CA PHE A 414 6.01 39.16 27.51
C PHE A 414 7.21 38.43 26.90
N ALA A 415 8.32 38.29 27.63
CA ALA A 415 9.48 37.49 27.20
C ALA A 415 9.15 35.99 27.00
N ARG A 416 8.28 35.41 27.83
CA ARG A 416 7.77 34.03 27.65
C ARG A 416 6.78 33.91 26.48
N GLU A 417 5.99 34.95 26.25
CA GLU A 417 5.04 35.05 25.13
C GLU A 417 5.73 35.40 23.80
N GLY A 418 7.04 35.72 23.81
CA GLY A 418 7.82 36.10 22.62
C GLY A 418 7.73 37.59 22.23
N GLU A 419 7.00 38.39 23.01
CA GLU A 419 6.72 39.81 22.76
C GLU A 419 7.89 40.74 23.16
N TRP A 420 9.06 40.51 22.58
CA TRP A 420 10.29 41.26 22.86
C TRP A 420 10.18 42.76 22.54
N SER A 421 9.27 43.15 21.65
CA SER A 421 8.99 44.55 21.37
C SER A 421 8.33 45.26 22.56
N GLU A 422 7.42 44.59 23.27
CA GLU A 422 6.80 45.09 24.51
C GLU A 422 7.81 45.11 25.67
N VAL A 423 8.70 44.11 25.77
CA VAL A 423 9.81 44.10 26.75
C VAL A 423 10.72 45.31 26.54
N SER A 424 11.16 45.56 25.31
CA SER A 424 12.01 46.72 24.96
C SER A 424 11.34 48.05 25.31
N ARG A 425 10.06 48.21 24.95
CA ARG A 425 9.28 49.43 25.23
C ARG A 425 8.89 49.60 26.71
N ARG A 426 9.20 48.64 27.60
CA ARG A 426 9.15 48.81 29.06
C ARG A 426 10.51 49.14 29.67
N ALA A 427 11.59 48.51 29.19
CA ALA A 427 12.95 48.90 29.57
C ALA A 427 13.25 50.36 29.17
N GLU A 428 12.86 50.75 27.95
CA GLU A 428 12.98 52.13 27.43
C GLU A 428 12.19 53.13 28.29
N PHE A 429 10.91 52.86 28.59
CA PHE A 429 10.10 53.71 29.46
C PHE A 429 10.73 53.94 30.84
N VAL A 430 11.33 52.91 31.44
CA VAL A 430 12.04 53.05 32.74
C VAL A 430 13.36 53.80 32.57
N GLU A 431 14.11 53.58 31.48
CA GLU A 431 15.33 54.35 31.16
C GLU A 431 15.02 55.85 30.97
N ASP A 432 13.93 56.18 30.27
CA ASP A 432 13.47 57.55 29.99
C ASP A 432 13.03 58.29 31.25
N LEU A 433 12.38 57.61 32.21
CA LEU A 433 12.05 58.20 33.52
C LEU A 433 13.32 58.47 34.34
N SER A 434 14.20 57.47 34.46
CA SER A 434 15.53 57.65 35.03
C SER A 434 16.40 56.40 34.81
N PRO A 435 17.64 56.56 34.29
CA PRO A 435 18.64 55.50 34.21
C PRO A 435 18.88 54.70 35.50
N ARG A 436 18.61 55.29 36.67
CA ARG A 436 18.82 54.66 38.00
C ARG A 436 17.70 53.69 38.40
N LEU A 437 16.55 53.74 37.75
CA LEU A 437 15.40 52.86 38.02
C LEU A 437 15.51 51.50 37.30
N LEU A 438 16.49 51.34 36.40
CA LEU A 438 16.75 50.08 35.71
C LEU A 438 17.38 49.06 36.67
N THR A 439 16.54 48.21 37.27
CA THR A 439 16.97 47.09 38.11
C THR A 439 17.76 46.06 37.29
N ARG A 440 18.52 45.18 37.97
CA ARG A 440 19.29 44.09 37.32
C ARG A 440 18.42 43.25 36.38
N GLU A 441 17.20 42.93 36.79
CA GLU A 441 16.27 42.15 35.97
C GLU A 441 15.77 42.92 34.74
N ILE A 442 15.39 44.19 34.90
CA ILE A 442 14.96 45.04 33.77
C ILE A 442 16.13 45.24 32.79
N LEU A 443 17.37 45.39 33.27
CA LEU A 443 18.57 45.43 32.43
C LEU A 443 18.81 44.13 31.66
N ARG A 444 18.75 42.95 32.31
CA ARG A 444 18.93 41.65 31.62
C ARG A 444 17.85 41.40 30.56
N LEU A 445 16.58 41.64 30.90
CA LEU A 445 15.45 41.49 29.97
C LEU A 445 15.50 42.53 28.83
N GLY A 446 15.84 43.77 29.15
CA GLY A 446 16.02 44.86 28.20
C GLY A 446 17.20 44.63 27.24
N LEU A 447 18.33 44.11 27.73
CA LEU A 447 19.49 43.72 26.92
C LEU A 447 19.09 42.64 25.90
N ARG A 448 18.46 41.56 26.37
CA ARG A 448 18.00 40.48 25.49
C ARG A 448 17.00 40.98 24.45
N ALA A 449 16.04 41.83 24.85
CA ALA A 449 15.08 42.45 23.93
C ALA A 449 15.77 43.34 22.88
N ALA A 450 16.76 44.15 23.28
CA ALA A 450 17.51 45.04 22.40
C ALA A 450 18.37 44.26 21.39
N LEU A 451 19.04 43.20 21.82
CA LEU A 451 19.79 42.30 20.94
C LEU A 451 18.88 41.63 19.92
N LEU A 452 17.75 41.03 20.34
CA LEU A 452 16.79 40.38 19.44
C LEU A 452 16.15 41.35 18.42
N GLN A 453 16.08 42.64 18.71
CA GLN A 453 15.63 43.68 17.78
C GLN A 453 16.76 44.33 16.96
N GLY A 454 18.03 43.94 17.16
CA GLY A 454 19.18 44.55 16.48
C GLY A 454 19.48 46.00 16.92
N LEU A 455 18.98 46.41 18.09
CA LEU A 455 19.18 47.75 18.65
C LEU A 455 20.54 47.85 19.37
N PHE A 456 21.63 47.60 18.65
CA PHE A 456 22.96 47.38 19.24
C PHE A 456 23.46 48.52 20.15
N ALA A 457 23.19 49.78 19.81
CA ALA A 457 23.57 50.92 20.65
C ALA A 457 22.76 51.02 21.97
N ARG A 458 21.58 50.38 22.05
CA ARG A 458 20.79 50.22 23.30
C ARG A 458 21.27 48.99 24.07
N ALA A 459 21.51 47.88 23.37
CA ALA A 459 22.10 46.68 23.94
C ALA A 459 23.46 46.99 24.62
N GLU A 460 24.36 47.73 23.97
CA GLU A 460 25.65 48.14 24.52
C GLU A 460 25.52 48.94 25.83
N ARG A 461 24.53 49.86 25.94
CA ARG A 461 24.30 50.61 27.19
C ARG A 461 23.85 49.70 28.33
N TYR A 462 22.89 48.82 28.08
CA TYR A 462 22.40 47.89 29.10
C TYR A 462 23.46 46.85 29.48
N ALA A 463 24.21 46.36 28.49
CA ALA A 463 25.33 45.45 28.66
C ALA A 463 26.47 46.08 29.48
N ARG A 464 26.82 47.35 29.21
CA ARG A 464 27.81 48.10 30.00
C ARG A 464 27.37 48.23 31.46
N ARG A 465 26.13 48.65 31.74
CA ARG A 465 25.63 48.74 33.12
C ARG A 465 25.58 47.40 33.84
N LEU A 466 25.33 46.29 33.13
CA LEU A 466 25.43 44.95 33.69
C LEU A 466 26.88 44.55 33.98
N ALA A 467 27.82 44.86 33.08
CA ALA A 467 29.25 44.64 33.30
C ALA A 467 29.81 45.50 34.45
N ASP A 468 29.34 46.74 34.61
CA ASP A 468 29.65 47.62 35.75
C ASP A 468 29.13 47.04 37.09
N LEU A 469 28.14 46.14 37.04
CA LEU A 469 27.60 45.38 38.17
C LEU A 469 28.23 43.96 38.29
N ASP A 470 29.28 43.67 37.52
CA ASP A 470 29.98 42.38 37.40
C ASP A 470 29.11 41.20 36.92
N GLU A 471 28.02 41.48 36.19
CA GLU A 471 27.09 40.47 35.68
C GLU A 471 27.60 39.85 34.35
N PRO A 472 27.67 38.50 34.23
CA PRO A 472 28.26 37.83 33.06
C PRO A 472 27.51 38.10 31.75
N GLU A 473 26.18 38.30 31.80
CA GLU A 473 25.39 38.65 30.62
C GLU A 473 25.73 40.05 30.09
N GLY A 474 26.28 40.94 30.92
CA GLY A 474 26.78 42.24 30.50
C GLY A 474 27.99 42.12 29.59
N PHE A 475 28.99 41.36 29.99
CA PHE A 475 30.18 41.10 29.17
C PHE A 475 29.84 40.37 27.86
N LEU A 476 28.99 39.33 27.90
CA LEU A 476 28.49 38.67 26.69
C LEU A 476 27.69 39.64 25.79
N GLY A 477 26.86 40.50 26.37
CA GLY A 477 26.10 41.52 25.65
C GLY A 477 26.99 42.56 24.95
N LEU A 478 28.12 42.94 25.56
CA LEU A 478 29.13 43.80 24.94
C LEU A 478 29.78 43.11 23.74
N ALA A 479 30.15 41.82 23.87
CA ALA A 479 30.70 41.04 22.76
C ALA A 479 29.73 40.95 21.58
N LEU A 480 28.47 40.58 21.82
CA LEU A 480 27.44 40.48 20.78
C LEU A 480 27.13 41.84 20.12
N SER A 481 27.09 42.92 20.91
CA SER A 481 26.85 44.28 20.41
C SER A 481 28.02 44.77 19.52
N ALA A 482 29.26 44.50 19.91
CA ALA A 482 30.45 44.84 19.13
C ALA A 482 30.57 44.02 17.83
N LEU A 483 30.22 42.73 17.87
CA LEU A 483 30.10 41.88 16.67
C LEU A 483 28.89 42.25 15.78
N ARG A 484 27.96 43.07 16.29
CA ARG A 484 26.69 43.45 15.64
C ARG A 484 25.82 42.25 15.24
N VAL A 485 25.81 41.21 16.07
CA VAL A 485 24.94 40.04 15.93
C VAL A 485 23.97 39.93 17.10
N ARG A 486 22.75 39.44 16.84
CA ARG A 486 21.72 39.28 17.86
C ARG A 486 21.98 38.09 18.78
N SER A 487 22.68 37.07 18.26
CA SER A 487 23.11 35.87 18.96
C SER A 487 24.32 35.24 18.25
N PRO A 488 25.06 34.29 18.87
CA PRO A 488 26.14 33.55 18.20
C PRO A 488 25.70 32.81 16.93
N LEU A 489 24.40 32.50 16.78
CA LEU A 489 23.86 31.72 15.67
C LEU A 489 23.88 32.45 14.33
N GLU A 490 23.93 33.79 14.35
CA GLU A 490 23.92 34.64 13.15
C GLU A 490 25.31 34.79 12.50
N LEU A 491 26.38 34.32 13.16
CA LEU A 491 27.76 34.42 12.65
C LEU A 491 27.93 33.70 11.31
N ARG A 492 28.59 34.38 10.36
CA ARG A 492 28.85 33.90 8.99
C ARG A 492 30.32 33.66 8.68
N GLY A 493 31.21 33.92 9.63
CA GLY A 493 32.66 33.65 9.51
C GLY A 493 33.52 34.89 9.28
N GLN A 494 32.92 36.04 8.97
CA GLN A 494 33.60 37.28 8.61
C GLN A 494 33.79 38.22 9.82
N GLU A 495 33.15 37.93 10.94
CA GLU A 495 33.10 38.79 12.12
C GLU A 495 34.38 38.66 12.96
N ASP A 496 34.87 39.79 13.47
CA ASP A 496 36.09 39.86 14.29
C ASP A 496 35.85 39.34 15.72
N LEU A 497 35.88 38.02 15.86
CA LEU A 497 35.86 37.35 17.17
C LEU A 497 37.08 37.71 18.03
N LYS A 498 38.20 38.17 17.43
CA LYS A 498 39.42 38.50 18.18
C LYS A 498 39.27 39.81 18.93
N GLY A 499 38.65 40.82 18.31
CA GLY A 499 38.34 42.11 18.93
C GLY A 499 37.45 42.03 20.17
N VAL A 500 36.66 40.95 20.34
CA VAL A 500 35.77 40.74 21.50
C VAL A 500 36.25 39.69 22.50
N GLU A 501 37.41 39.07 22.26
CA GLU A 501 38.01 38.08 23.18
C GLU A 501 38.09 38.54 24.65
N PRO A 502 38.43 39.80 24.99
CA PRO A 502 38.45 40.25 26.39
C PRO A 502 37.08 40.11 27.06
N TYR A 503 36.00 40.53 26.38
CA TYR A 503 34.64 40.43 26.91
C TYR A 503 34.19 38.97 27.10
N LEU A 504 34.55 38.09 26.15
CA LEU A 504 34.25 36.65 26.28
C LEU A 504 35.03 36.02 27.44
N THR A 505 36.26 36.46 27.67
CA THR A 505 37.10 35.96 28.78
C THR A 505 36.56 36.41 30.14
N GLU A 506 36.19 37.68 30.29
CA GLU A 506 35.56 38.18 31.51
C GLU A 506 34.20 37.52 31.78
N ALA A 507 33.36 37.33 30.75
CA ALA A 507 32.09 36.61 30.88
C ALA A 507 32.30 35.19 31.44
N LEU A 508 33.23 34.44 30.85
CA LEU A 508 33.56 33.06 31.28
C LEU A 508 34.21 32.97 32.65
N ALA A 509 34.94 34.01 33.08
CA ALA A 509 35.51 34.07 34.42
C ALA A 509 34.43 34.20 35.52
N ARG A 510 33.24 34.73 35.19
CA ARG A 510 32.09 34.82 36.13
C ARG A 510 31.16 33.62 35.98
N ALA A 511 30.81 33.24 34.75
CA ALA A 511 29.94 32.10 34.48
C ALA A 511 30.27 31.44 33.13
N GLU A 512 30.37 30.11 33.12
CA GLU A 512 30.58 29.30 31.91
C GLU A 512 29.29 29.24 31.04
N THR A 513 28.86 30.39 30.50
CA THR A 513 27.68 30.49 29.64
C THR A 513 27.92 29.79 28.29
N PRO A 514 26.93 29.02 27.76
CA PRO A 514 27.10 28.27 26.51
C PRO A 514 27.50 29.14 25.32
N GLU A 515 26.93 30.34 25.22
CA GLU A 515 27.18 31.30 24.16
C GLU A 515 28.62 31.85 24.20
N ALA A 516 29.15 32.20 25.38
CA ALA A 516 30.52 32.66 25.50
C ALA A 516 31.54 31.53 25.26
N LEU A 517 31.22 30.31 25.73
CA LEU A 517 32.02 29.11 25.46
C LEU A 517 32.07 28.80 23.96
N LEU A 518 30.92 28.90 23.27
CA LEU A 518 30.80 28.70 21.83
C LEU A 518 31.62 29.74 21.05
N LEU A 519 31.42 31.04 21.34
CA LEU A 519 32.12 32.13 20.66
C LEU A 519 33.64 32.04 20.82
N LEU A 520 34.12 31.74 22.05
CA LEU A 520 35.55 31.58 22.30
C LEU A 520 36.08 30.28 21.69
N GLY A 521 35.29 29.20 21.69
CA GLY A 521 35.62 27.94 21.02
C GLY A 521 35.80 28.11 19.51
N MET A 522 34.87 28.83 18.85
CA MET A 522 34.96 29.20 17.43
C MET A 522 36.18 30.09 17.15
N LEU A 523 36.52 31.04 18.04
CA LEU A 523 37.76 31.81 17.91
C LEU A 523 38.99 30.90 17.96
N ARG A 524 39.07 29.99 18.94
CA ARG A 524 40.20 29.05 19.07
C ARG A 524 40.30 28.09 17.90
N GLU A 525 39.18 27.68 17.30
CA GLU A 525 39.19 26.91 16.05
C GLU A 525 39.79 27.73 14.89
N ARG A 526 39.33 28.97 14.68
CA ARG A 526 39.88 29.88 13.65
C ARG A 526 41.37 30.17 13.87
N GLU A 527 41.83 30.25 15.12
CA GLU A 527 43.25 30.38 15.48
C GLU A 527 44.07 29.08 15.31
N GLY A 528 43.44 27.95 14.92
CA GLY A 528 44.10 26.64 14.81
C GLY A 528 44.45 26.00 16.17
N ARG A 529 43.98 26.57 17.29
CA ARG A 529 44.22 26.12 18.66
C ARG A 529 43.25 25.00 19.05
N TYR A 530 43.23 23.95 18.22
CA TYR A 530 42.22 22.89 18.25
C TYR A 530 42.05 22.19 19.60
N ARG A 531 43.10 22.10 20.44
CA ARG A 531 42.99 21.50 21.79
C ARG A 531 42.17 22.36 22.75
N GLU A 532 42.29 23.68 22.66
CA GLU A 532 41.50 24.61 23.47
C GLU A 532 40.08 24.75 22.91
N ALA A 533 39.96 24.79 21.58
CA ALA A 533 38.66 24.76 20.90
C ALA A 533 37.85 23.52 21.31
N LEU A 534 38.48 22.33 21.33
CA LEU A 534 37.85 21.08 21.76
C LEU A 534 37.24 21.21 23.17
N TYR A 535 38.03 21.65 24.15
CA TYR A 535 37.58 21.80 25.54
C TYR A 535 36.43 22.82 25.69
N LEU A 536 36.52 23.96 25.01
CA LEU A 536 35.49 25.00 25.05
C LEU A 536 34.19 24.55 24.37
N LEU A 537 34.29 23.89 23.21
CA LEU A 537 33.13 23.43 22.44
C LEU A 537 32.46 22.21 23.09
N GLU A 538 33.20 21.31 23.75
CA GLU A 538 32.62 20.23 24.57
C GLU A 538 31.81 20.81 25.74
N LYS A 539 32.34 21.82 26.43
CA LYS A 539 31.60 22.53 27.48
C LYS A 539 30.39 23.29 26.94
N ALA A 540 30.50 23.93 25.77
CA ALA A 540 29.40 24.64 25.12
C ALA A 540 28.27 23.68 24.71
N ALA A 541 28.62 22.54 24.09
CA ALA A 541 27.67 21.53 23.64
C ALA A 541 27.03 20.75 24.81
N GLY A 542 27.72 20.62 25.96
CA GLY A 542 27.20 19.97 27.16
C GLY A 542 26.34 20.86 28.07
N ARG A 543 26.45 22.20 27.97
CA ARG A 543 25.64 23.16 28.74
C ARG A 543 24.61 23.92 27.91
N GLY A 544 24.78 23.98 26.60
CA GLY A 544 23.87 24.66 25.69
C GLY A 544 22.60 23.85 25.44
N GLU A 545 21.56 24.56 25.03
CA GLU A 545 20.30 23.97 24.57
C GLU A 545 19.99 24.44 23.14
N GLY A 546 19.15 23.69 22.43
CA GLY A 546 18.71 24.01 21.06
C GLY A 546 19.87 24.27 20.09
N GLU A 547 19.67 25.24 19.20
CA GLU A 547 20.62 25.56 18.13
C GLU A 547 22.03 25.96 18.60
N VAL A 548 22.18 26.47 19.84
CA VAL A 548 23.51 26.85 20.39
C VAL A 548 24.35 25.60 20.63
N ALA A 549 23.77 24.57 21.25
CA ALA A 549 24.43 23.27 21.34
C ALA A 549 24.58 22.61 19.96
N GLY A 550 23.61 22.77 19.05
CA GLY A 550 23.72 22.30 17.67
C GLY A 550 24.93 22.88 16.92
N LEU A 551 25.16 24.18 17.03
CA LEU A 551 26.31 24.87 16.43
C LEU A 551 27.62 24.49 17.16
N ALA A 552 27.60 24.31 18.48
CA ALA A 552 28.74 23.79 19.23
C ALA A 552 29.15 22.38 18.75
N TYR A 553 28.20 21.46 18.54
CA TYR A 553 28.48 20.14 17.97
C TYR A 553 29.00 20.21 16.52
N HIS A 554 28.54 21.16 15.70
CA HIS A 554 29.06 21.34 14.34
C HIS A 554 30.55 21.70 14.33
N HIS A 555 30.93 22.71 15.11
CA HIS A 555 32.34 23.11 15.27
C HIS A 555 33.16 22.03 16.00
N LEU A 556 32.58 21.33 16.97
CA LEU A 556 33.23 20.21 17.64
C LEU A 556 33.61 19.09 16.66
N ALA A 557 32.72 18.76 15.72
CA ALA A 557 33.00 17.80 14.65
C ALA A 557 34.16 18.26 13.75
N GLN A 558 34.18 19.54 13.37
CA GLN A 558 35.27 20.13 12.57
C GLN A 558 36.61 20.09 13.30
N VAL A 559 36.65 20.49 14.58
CA VAL A 559 37.83 20.42 15.45
C VAL A 559 38.31 18.98 15.64
N LYS A 560 37.40 18.01 15.86
CA LYS A 560 37.76 16.58 15.96
C LYS A 560 38.29 16.01 14.66
N ARG A 561 37.74 16.43 13.50
CA ARG A 561 38.27 16.07 12.17
C ARG A 561 39.68 16.63 11.96
N ALA A 562 39.93 17.89 12.32
CA ALA A 562 41.26 18.51 12.27
C ALA A 562 42.27 17.81 13.20
N LEU A 563 41.83 17.36 14.38
CA LEU A 563 42.62 16.55 15.33
C LEU A 563 42.77 15.07 14.93
N ARG A 564 42.23 14.64 13.78
CA ARG A 564 42.24 13.25 13.30
C ARG A 564 41.67 12.24 14.31
N ARG A 565 40.59 12.62 15.00
CA ARG A 565 39.81 11.69 15.84
C ARG A 565 39.10 10.63 14.98
N PRO A 566 38.69 9.49 15.56
CA PRO A 566 37.92 8.47 14.85
C PRO A 566 36.71 9.06 14.12
N LEU A 567 36.48 8.65 12.87
CA LEU A 567 35.42 9.20 12.03
C LEU A 567 34.04 9.08 12.68
N LYS A 568 33.79 7.97 13.40
CA LYS A 568 32.56 7.74 14.19
C LYS A 568 32.26 8.87 15.18
N GLU A 569 33.27 9.45 15.82
CA GLU A 569 33.09 10.58 16.75
C GLU A 569 32.70 11.85 15.99
N VAL A 570 33.39 12.12 14.88
CA VAL A 570 33.15 13.29 14.01
C VAL A 570 31.72 13.26 13.43
N LEU A 571 31.31 12.11 12.88
CA LEU A 571 29.96 11.92 12.34
C LEU A 571 28.90 11.89 13.45
N GLY A 572 29.23 11.35 14.62
CA GLY A 572 28.37 11.38 15.81
C GLY A 572 28.09 12.82 16.29
N ASP A 573 29.09 13.70 16.22
CA ASP A 573 28.91 15.13 16.50
C ASP A 573 28.11 15.84 15.41
N HIS A 574 28.35 15.57 14.13
CA HIS A 574 27.49 16.08 13.05
C HIS A 574 26.02 15.58 13.16
N LYS A 575 25.79 14.34 13.60
CA LYS A 575 24.44 13.81 13.89
C LYS A 575 23.77 14.56 15.04
N ARG A 576 24.50 14.83 16.14
CA ARG A 576 24.00 15.64 17.27
C ARG A 576 23.72 17.09 16.88
N ALA A 577 24.60 17.68 16.07
CA ALA A 577 24.42 19.01 15.51
C ALA A 577 23.12 19.08 14.67
N HIS A 578 22.94 18.15 13.73
CA HIS A 578 21.74 18.09 12.89
C HIS A 578 20.44 17.98 13.71
N ALA A 579 20.43 17.15 14.76
CA ALA A 579 19.24 16.95 15.61
C ALA A 579 18.80 18.22 16.36
N LEU A 580 19.71 19.18 16.57
CA LEU A 580 19.46 20.45 17.23
C LEU A 580 19.36 21.64 16.26
N ARG A 581 19.92 21.50 15.06
CA ARG A 581 19.91 22.48 13.97
C ARG A 581 20.02 21.75 12.64
N ALA A 582 18.91 21.65 11.90
CA ALA A 582 18.86 20.86 10.66
C ALA A 582 19.92 21.29 9.64
N TYR A 583 20.51 20.29 8.97
CA TYR A 583 21.42 20.46 7.84
C TYR A 583 20.66 20.28 6.52
N PRO A 584 21.09 20.96 5.42
CA PRO A 584 20.51 20.74 4.10
C PRO A 584 20.88 19.35 3.55
N ALA A 585 20.01 18.78 2.72
CA ALA A 585 20.17 17.43 2.19
C ALA A 585 21.53 17.16 1.48
N PRO A 586 22.10 18.06 0.65
CA PRO A 586 23.42 17.84 0.04
C PRO A 586 24.60 17.79 1.03
N PHE A 587 24.43 18.35 2.24
CA PHE A 587 25.44 18.21 3.29
C PHE A 587 25.30 16.85 4.01
N LEU A 588 24.07 16.42 4.31
CA LEU A 588 23.80 15.11 4.91
C LEU A 588 24.19 13.96 3.97
N PHE A 589 23.94 14.11 2.68
CA PHE A 589 24.34 13.16 1.65
C PHE A 589 25.85 12.96 1.61
N ARG A 590 26.65 14.04 1.59
CA ARG A 590 28.11 13.95 1.66
C ARG A 590 28.62 13.31 2.96
N LEU A 591 27.98 13.59 4.09
CA LEU A 591 28.30 12.89 5.35
C LEU A 591 27.94 11.39 5.29
N ALA A 592 26.88 11.00 4.58
CA ALA A 592 26.51 9.60 4.38
C ALA A 592 27.50 8.87 3.44
N GLN A 593 28.02 9.55 2.42
CA GLN A 593 29.13 9.06 1.59
C GLN A 593 30.41 8.87 2.43
N GLU A 594 30.85 9.91 3.17
CA GLU A 594 32.01 9.85 4.08
C GLU A 594 31.88 8.71 5.11
N ALA A 595 30.68 8.51 5.66
CA ALA A 595 30.38 7.43 6.58
C ALA A 595 30.55 6.04 5.95
N LEU A 596 30.05 5.84 4.72
CA LEU A 596 30.17 4.55 4.03
C LEU A 596 31.62 4.26 3.60
N GLU A 597 32.33 5.25 3.07
CA GLU A 597 33.76 5.14 2.73
C GLU A 597 34.61 4.79 3.95
N GLY A 598 34.27 5.35 5.12
CA GLY A 598 34.90 5.02 6.40
C GLY A 598 34.42 3.74 7.07
N GLY A 599 33.53 2.95 6.45
CA GLY A 599 33.03 1.67 6.96
C GLY A 599 31.94 1.75 8.05
N GLU A 600 31.41 2.94 8.34
CA GLU A 600 30.37 3.18 9.35
C GLU A 600 28.95 3.04 8.75
N GLU A 601 28.63 1.87 8.20
CA GLU A 601 27.42 1.62 7.37
C GLU A 601 26.10 1.98 8.07
N VAL A 602 25.97 1.72 9.39
CA VAL A 602 24.78 2.07 10.19
C VAL A 602 24.59 3.59 10.23
N LEU A 603 25.69 4.33 10.38
CA LEU A 603 25.71 5.79 10.43
C LEU A 603 25.43 6.38 9.04
N ALA A 604 25.91 5.74 7.97
CA ALA A 604 25.60 6.11 6.59
C ALA A 604 24.09 5.99 6.29
N ARG A 605 23.45 4.86 6.64
CA ARG A 605 21.98 4.67 6.52
C ARG A 605 21.21 5.73 7.30
N GLU A 606 21.63 6.00 8.53
CA GLU A 606 21.04 7.01 9.40
C GLU A 606 21.15 8.45 8.87
N LEU A 607 22.26 8.79 8.20
CA LEU A 607 22.47 10.11 7.60
C LEU A 607 21.69 10.25 6.28
N LEU A 608 21.63 9.18 5.48
CA LEU A 608 20.85 9.13 4.25
C LEU A 608 19.34 9.28 4.50
N SER A 609 18.80 8.61 5.52
CA SER A 609 17.40 8.80 5.91
C SER A 609 17.09 10.26 6.26
N ARG A 610 17.99 10.92 7.01
CA ARG A 610 17.84 12.36 7.34
C ARG A 610 17.99 13.26 6.11
N ALA A 611 18.83 12.90 5.15
CA ALA A 611 18.91 13.59 3.86
C ALA A 611 17.59 13.49 3.08
N ARG A 612 16.90 12.34 3.16
CA ARG A 612 15.55 12.16 2.59
C ARG A 612 14.50 12.99 3.31
N ASP A 613 14.52 13.03 4.65
CA ASP A 613 13.61 13.86 5.44
C ASP A 613 13.79 15.37 5.12
N ALA A 614 15.01 15.78 4.76
CA ALA A 614 15.34 17.14 4.31
C ALA A 614 15.08 17.40 2.80
N GLY A 615 14.67 16.38 2.03
CA GLY A 615 14.33 16.46 0.60
C GLY A 615 15.53 16.27 -0.34
N LEU A 616 15.52 15.17 -1.13
CA LEU A 616 16.63 14.81 -2.03
C LEU A 616 16.72 15.61 -3.34
N GLY A 617 15.77 16.48 -3.67
CA GLY A 617 15.72 17.15 -4.99
C GLY A 617 17.00 17.93 -5.35
N ALA A 618 17.63 18.60 -4.38
CA ALA A 618 18.92 19.27 -4.60
C ALA A 618 20.10 18.28 -4.77
N VAL A 619 19.99 17.07 -4.21
CA VAL A 619 21.00 16.01 -4.37
C VAL A 619 20.86 15.33 -5.74
N GLU A 620 19.63 15.15 -6.23
CA GLU A 620 19.35 14.66 -7.60
C GLU A 620 19.98 15.56 -8.68
N GLU A 621 20.00 16.88 -8.46
CA GLU A 621 20.60 17.85 -9.38
C GLU A 621 22.14 17.93 -9.29
N GLU A 622 22.72 17.75 -8.09
CA GLU A 622 24.18 17.83 -7.88
C GLU A 622 24.94 16.51 -8.19
N ASP A 623 24.41 15.34 -7.78
CA ASP A 623 25.07 14.03 -7.97
C ASP A 623 24.06 12.85 -7.98
N LEU A 624 23.31 12.71 -9.08
CA LEU A 624 22.35 11.61 -9.24
C LEU A 624 23.02 10.22 -9.17
N LEU A 625 24.17 10.01 -9.81
CA LEU A 625 24.79 8.68 -9.88
C LEU A 625 25.38 8.22 -8.53
N GLY A 626 25.99 9.13 -7.78
CA GLY A 626 26.42 8.86 -6.41
C GLY A 626 25.24 8.56 -5.50
N LEU A 627 24.13 9.32 -5.62
CA LEU A 627 22.90 9.09 -4.86
C LEU A 627 22.30 7.70 -5.14
N LEU A 628 22.17 7.32 -6.41
CA LEU A 628 21.64 6.02 -6.80
C LEU A 628 22.51 4.85 -6.30
N THR A 629 23.84 5.00 -6.41
CA THR A 629 24.79 3.98 -5.93
C THR A 629 24.71 3.81 -4.40
N LEU A 630 24.59 4.92 -3.67
CA LEU A 630 24.47 4.92 -2.21
C LEU A 630 23.14 4.29 -1.75
N LEU A 631 22.02 4.68 -2.38
CA LEU A 631 20.70 4.11 -2.11
C LEU A 631 20.65 2.61 -2.39
N GLU A 632 21.18 2.16 -3.55
CA GLU A 632 21.21 0.73 -3.88
C GLU A 632 22.02 -0.08 -2.85
N ARG A 633 23.16 0.47 -2.41
CA ARG A 633 24.04 -0.21 -1.44
C ARG A 633 23.44 -0.29 -0.04
N LEU A 634 22.71 0.75 0.41
CA LEU A 634 22.26 0.90 1.80
C LEU A 634 20.80 0.55 2.03
N GLU A 635 19.91 0.88 1.10
CA GLU A 635 18.46 0.66 1.19
C GLU A 635 17.94 -0.36 0.16
N GLY A 636 18.73 -0.66 -0.88
CA GLY A 636 18.43 -1.69 -1.87
C GLY A 636 17.90 -1.14 -3.20
N PRO A 637 17.64 -2.02 -4.18
CA PRO A 637 17.40 -1.62 -5.57
C PRO A 637 16.10 -0.83 -5.77
N TRP A 638 15.07 -1.02 -4.94
CA TRP A 638 13.82 -0.26 -5.01
C TRP A 638 14.06 1.23 -4.70
N ALA A 639 14.82 1.54 -3.65
CA ALA A 639 15.07 2.93 -3.24
C ALA A 639 15.82 3.73 -4.31
N ALA A 640 16.84 3.12 -4.93
CA ALA A 640 17.52 3.71 -6.08
C ALA A 640 16.58 3.83 -7.30
N PHE A 641 15.78 2.80 -7.58
CA PHE A 641 14.84 2.82 -8.70
C PHE A 641 13.79 3.92 -8.59
N SER A 642 13.19 4.14 -7.42
CA SER A 642 12.16 5.18 -7.25
C SER A 642 12.68 6.59 -7.57
N VAL A 643 13.91 6.90 -7.14
CA VAL A 643 14.58 8.17 -7.45
C VAL A 643 14.88 8.28 -8.95
N LEU A 644 15.47 7.24 -9.54
CA LEU A 644 15.79 7.22 -10.97
C LEU A 644 14.52 7.31 -11.84
N TYR A 645 13.44 6.63 -11.47
CA TYR A 645 12.16 6.68 -12.17
C TYR A 645 11.55 8.09 -12.14
N GLY A 646 11.62 8.78 -10.98
CA GLY A 646 11.22 10.18 -10.86
C GLY A 646 12.05 11.14 -11.73
N ALA A 647 13.35 10.89 -11.87
CA ALA A 647 14.22 11.66 -12.77
C ALA A 647 13.94 11.37 -14.26
N LEU A 648 13.72 10.10 -14.62
CA LEU A 648 13.37 9.66 -15.97
C LEU A 648 12.05 10.27 -16.45
N ALA A 649 11.03 10.33 -15.58
CA ALA A 649 9.73 10.93 -15.90
C ALA A 649 9.81 12.43 -16.24
N LYS A 650 10.83 13.15 -15.76
CA LYS A 650 11.09 14.56 -16.07
C LYS A 650 11.95 14.75 -17.34
N THR A 651 12.53 13.67 -17.89
CA THR A 651 13.54 13.72 -18.96
C THR A 651 12.93 13.36 -20.31
N PRO A 652 12.79 14.29 -21.27
CA PRO A 652 12.34 13.96 -22.62
C PRO A 652 13.43 13.13 -23.34
N HIS A 653 13.05 11.97 -23.87
CA HIS A 653 13.96 10.98 -24.49
C HIS A 653 15.10 10.54 -23.55
N PRO A 654 14.81 9.76 -22.49
CA PRO A 654 15.82 9.33 -21.54
C PRO A 654 16.92 8.48 -22.20
N PRO A 655 18.20 8.66 -21.81
CA PRO A 655 19.32 7.95 -22.40
C PRO A 655 19.28 6.44 -22.10
N LEU A 656 19.81 5.65 -23.03
CA LEU A 656 19.73 4.18 -23.00
C LEU A 656 20.43 3.59 -21.77
N GLU A 657 21.47 4.24 -21.28
CA GLU A 657 22.24 3.85 -20.09
C GLU A 657 21.41 3.98 -18.81
N LEU A 658 20.62 5.05 -18.66
CA LEU A 658 19.73 5.24 -17.51
C LEU A 658 18.51 4.32 -17.57
N LEU A 659 17.97 4.06 -18.77
CA LEU A 659 16.93 3.04 -18.96
C LEU A 659 17.45 1.63 -18.63
N ALA A 660 18.66 1.29 -19.06
CA ALA A 660 19.31 0.02 -18.73
C ALA A 660 19.58 -0.12 -17.21
N LEU A 661 19.98 0.97 -16.55
CA LEU A 661 20.15 1.03 -15.09
C LEU A 661 18.82 0.84 -14.36
N ALA A 662 17.76 1.53 -14.77
CA ALA A 662 16.43 1.39 -14.19
C ALA A 662 15.87 -0.03 -14.39
N TYR A 663 16.02 -0.60 -15.58
CA TYR A 663 15.65 -2.00 -15.85
C TYR A 663 16.47 -3.00 -15.03
N ARG A 664 17.77 -2.75 -14.81
CA ARG A 664 18.62 -3.59 -13.94
C ARG A 664 18.12 -3.58 -12.50
N LEU A 665 17.78 -2.41 -11.96
CA LEU A 665 17.25 -2.25 -10.61
C LEU A 665 15.88 -2.92 -10.46
N SER A 666 15.00 -2.79 -11.47
CA SER A 666 13.64 -3.34 -11.41
C SER A 666 13.53 -4.87 -11.46
N ARG A 667 14.63 -5.59 -11.74
CA ARG A 667 14.67 -7.06 -11.80
C ARG A 667 14.18 -7.78 -10.55
N SER A 668 14.16 -7.11 -9.40
CA SER A 668 13.72 -7.65 -8.11
C SER A 668 12.24 -7.41 -7.78
N PHE A 669 11.53 -6.57 -8.55
CA PHE A 669 10.13 -6.18 -8.33
C PHE A 669 9.39 -5.98 -9.67
N ARG A 670 9.59 -6.90 -10.62
CA ARG A 670 9.16 -6.77 -12.03
C ARG A 670 7.66 -6.64 -12.25
N GLU A 671 6.86 -6.96 -11.24
CA GLU A 671 5.39 -6.93 -11.24
C GLU A 671 4.83 -5.52 -10.92
N SER A 672 5.70 -4.54 -10.62
CA SER A 672 5.28 -3.15 -10.43
C SER A 672 5.02 -2.45 -11.78
N LEU A 673 4.00 -1.60 -11.82
CA LEU A 673 3.62 -0.85 -13.04
C LEU A 673 4.78 0.03 -13.55
N GLU A 674 5.59 0.57 -12.63
CA GLU A 674 6.78 1.35 -12.93
C GLU A 674 7.88 0.47 -13.56
N ALA A 675 8.06 -0.76 -13.06
CA ALA A 675 9.00 -1.73 -13.61
C ALA A 675 8.61 -2.15 -15.04
N GLU A 676 7.34 -2.40 -15.29
CA GLU A 676 6.78 -2.68 -16.62
C GLU A 676 6.94 -1.48 -17.56
N ALA A 677 6.64 -0.26 -17.10
CA ALA A 677 6.80 0.96 -17.88
C ALA A 677 8.27 1.18 -18.30
N VAL A 678 9.22 1.01 -17.37
CA VAL A 678 10.65 1.09 -17.66
C VAL A 678 11.11 -0.01 -18.62
N ARG A 679 10.64 -1.25 -18.45
CA ARG A 679 10.93 -2.36 -19.36
C ARG A 679 10.46 -2.03 -20.78
N GLY A 680 9.24 -1.52 -20.93
CA GLY A 680 8.68 -1.09 -22.22
C GLY A 680 9.45 0.07 -22.86
N GLN A 681 9.82 1.09 -22.08
CA GLN A 681 10.66 2.20 -22.56
C GLN A 681 12.06 1.72 -22.99
N TYR A 682 12.66 0.81 -22.23
CA TYR A 682 13.98 0.26 -22.55
C TYR A 682 13.97 -0.61 -23.81
N LEU A 683 12.96 -1.48 -23.97
CA LEU A 683 12.75 -2.24 -25.22
C LEU A 683 12.52 -1.32 -26.41
N ALA A 684 11.70 -0.27 -26.27
CA ALA A 684 11.48 0.72 -27.33
C ALA A 684 12.78 1.46 -27.71
N ALA A 685 13.61 1.82 -26.74
CA ALA A 685 14.91 2.45 -26.98
C ALA A 685 15.91 1.49 -27.66
N LEU A 686 15.94 0.20 -27.27
CA LEU A 686 16.73 -0.83 -27.95
C LEU A 686 16.29 -1.03 -29.41
N TYR A 687 14.98 -1.01 -29.68
CA TYR A 687 14.44 -1.07 -31.05
C TYR A 687 14.81 0.16 -31.87
N GLY A 688 14.64 1.37 -31.32
CA GLY A 688 15.04 2.62 -31.98
C GLY A 688 16.54 2.71 -32.27
N ALA A 689 17.37 2.10 -31.42
CA ALA A 689 18.82 1.98 -31.62
C ALA A 689 19.24 0.79 -32.53
N GLY A 690 18.30 0.00 -33.06
CA GLY A 690 18.60 -1.16 -33.90
C GLY A 690 19.25 -2.36 -33.18
N ARG A 691 19.30 -2.35 -31.84
CA ARG A 691 20.01 -3.34 -31.00
C ARG A 691 19.19 -4.63 -30.80
N LEU A 692 18.69 -5.20 -31.90
CA LEU A 692 17.76 -6.34 -31.91
C LEU A 692 18.32 -7.63 -31.29
N GLY A 693 19.65 -7.79 -31.23
CA GLY A 693 20.29 -8.91 -30.54
C GLY A 693 20.13 -8.84 -29.02
N GLU A 694 20.24 -7.64 -28.45
CA GLU A 694 20.13 -7.42 -27.00
C GLU A 694 18.69 -7.47 -26.52
N ALA A 695 17.73 -7.01 -27.34
CA ALA A 695 16.32 -7.25 -27.09
C ALA A 695 15.98 -8.76 -27.03
N GLU A 696 16.57 -9.59 -27.90
CA GLU A 696 16.35 -11.05 -27.85
C GLU A 696 16.97 -11.68 -26.60
N ALA A 697 18.20 -11.30 -26.25
CA ALA A 697 18.86 -11.77 -25.04
C ALA A 697 18.06 -11.40 -23.77
N LEU A 698 17.50 -10.18 -23.72
CA LEU A 698 16.64 -9.71 -22.64
C LEU A 698 15.40 -10.60 -22.52
N LEU A 699 14.61 -10.73 -23.60
CA LEU A 699 13.35 -11.47 -23.59
C LEU A 699 13.55 -12.96 -23.31
N LEU A 700 14.60 -13.58 -23.85
CA LEU A 700 14.95 -14.97 -23.55
C LEU A 700 15.38 -15.15 -22.07
N SER A 701 16.10 -14.18 -21.48
CA SER A 701 16.44 -14.23 -20.05
C SER A 701 15.22 -14.09 -19.14
N GLU A 702 14.21 -13.33 -19.57
CA GLU A 702 12.93 -13.24 -18.87
C GLU A 702 12.17 -14.57 -18.94
N LEU A 703 12.05 -15.19 -20.13
CA LEU A 703 11.40 -16.50 -20.29
C LEU A 703 12.12 -17.65 -19.57
N GLN A 704 13.44 -17.60 -19.37
CA GLN A 704 14.13 -18.56 -18.51
C GLN A 704 13.62 -18.51 -17.06
N SER A 705 13.30 -17.31 -16.56
CA SER A 705 12.73 -17.13 -15.21
C SER A 705 11.22 -17.30 -15.14
N ARG A 706 10.49 -16.94 -16.20
CA ARG A 706 9.02 -17.04 -16.32
C ARG A 706 8.65 -17.65 -17.69
N PRO A 707 8.69 -18.98 -17.86
CA PRO A 707 8.43 -19.64 -19.16
C PRO A 707 7.02 -19.44 -19.75
N GLN A 708 6.10 -18.88 -18.95
CA GLN A 708 4.68 -18.68 -19.26
C GLN A 708 4.29 -17.19 -19.18
N ALA A 709 5.25 -16.26 -19.22
CA ALA A 709 4.98 -14.83 -19.26
C ALA A 709 4.45 -14.43 -20.65
N LEU A 710 3.14 -14.24 -20.78
CA LEU A 710 2.46 -14.00 -22.05
C LEU A 710 2.92 -12.70 -22.73
N GLU A 711 3.18 -11.66 -21.93
CA GLU A 711 3.73 -10.38 -22.36
C GLU A 711 5.10 -10.54 -23.02
N VAL A 712 5.95 -11.39 -22.46
CA VAL A 712 7.30 -11.67 -22.97
C VAL A 712 7.25 -12.58 -24.20
N LEU A 713 6.30 -13.53 -24.24
CA LEU A 713 6.06 -14.39 -25.41
C LEU A 713 5.59 -13.57 -26.62
N PHE A 714 4.73 -12.57 -26.42
CA PHE A 714 4.33 -11.62 -27.48
C PHE A 714 5.51 -10.77 -27.96
N ASP A 715 6.24 -10.12 -27.06
CA ASP A 715 7.42 -9.31 -27.41
C ASP A 715 8.46 -10.14 -28.20
N LEU A 716 8.66 -11.41 -27.83
CA LEU A 716 9.59 -12.31 -28.50
C LEU A 716 9.08 -12.79 -29.87
N ALA A 717 7.77 -13.07 -29.99
CA ALA A 717 7.15 -13.40 -31.27
C ALA A 717 7.28 -12.22 -32.26
N GLU A 718 6.96 -10.99 -31.83
CA GLU A 718 7.16 -9.78 -32.62
C GLU A 718 8.63 -9.58 -33.02
N LEU A 719 9.58 -9.80 -32.10
CA LEU A 719 11.00 -9.69 -32.40
C LEU A 719 11.46 -10.73 -33.44
N TYR A 720 10.89 -11.93 -33.43
CA TYR A 720 11.16 -12.92 -34.47
C TYR A 720 10.51 -12.57 -35.81
N GLU A 721 9.32 -11.98 -35.84
CA GLU A 721 8.73 -11.43 -37.08
C GLU A 721 9.60 -10.31 -37.65
N ARG A 722 10.05 -9.35 -36.83
CA ARG A 722 10.98 -8.27 -37.22
C ARG A 722 12.33 -8.78 -37.74
N LYS A 723 12.75 -9.98 -37.33
CA LYS A 723 13.95 -10.68 -37.82
C LYS A 723 13.69 -11.59 -39.03
N GLY A 724 12.45 -11.71 -39.51
CA GLY A 724 12.06 -12.65 -40.56
C GLY A 724 12.14 -14.13 -40.15
N ALA A 725 12.20 -14.43 -38.85
CA ALA A 725 12.35 -15.78 -38.28
C ALA A 725 10.99 -16.47 -38.06
N TRP A 726 10.17 -16.53 -39.12
CA TRP A 726 8.75 -16.93 -39.09
C TRP A 726 8.44 -18.25 -38.37
N ALA A 727 9.32 -19.26 -38.48
CA ALA A 727 9.15 -20.53 -37.77
C ALA A 727 9.20 -20.36 -36.24
N LYS A 728 10.18 -19.57 -35.74
CA LYS A 728 10.31 -19.24 -34.31
C LYS A 728 9.18 -18.33 -33.82
N ALA A 729 8.73 -17.40 -34.66
CA ALA A 729 7.56 -16.57 -34.36
C ALA A 729 6.31 -17.44 -34.18
N ALA A 730 6.04 -18.38 -35.09
CA ALA A 730 4.91 -19.30 -34.98
C ALA A 730 5.00 -20.22 -33.74
N GLU A 731 6.21 -20.68 -33.35
CA GLU A 731 6.40 -21.42 -32.10
C GLU A 731 6.14 -20.56 -30.84
N ALA A 732 6.55 -19.29 -30.86
CA ALA A 732 6.29 -18.35 -29.76
C ALA A 732 4.79 -18.04 -29.64
N TRP A 733 4.12 -17.76 -30.76
CA TRP A 733 2.66 -17.60 -30.81
C TRP A 733 1.90 -18.86 -30.37
N GLN A 734 2.37 -20.06 -30.73
CA GLN A 734 1.72 -21.31 -30.33
C GLN A 734 1.81 -21.52 -28.80
N LYS A 735 2.97 -21.24 -28.20
CA LYS A 735 3.11 -21.25 -26.73
C LYS A 735 2.24 -20.18 -26.07
N ALA A 736 2.14 -19.01 -26.68
CA ALA A 736 1.26 -17.94 -26.20
C ALA A 736 -0.23 -18.35 -26.24
N LEU A 737 -0.68 -19.03 -27.30
CA LEU A 737 -2.03 -19.59 -27.39
C LEU A 737 -2.31 -20.58 -26.26
N GLU A 738 -1.39 -21.52 -26.03
CA GLU A 738 -1.53 -22.55 -24.99
C GLU A 738 -1.58 -21.93 -23.57
N VAL A 739 -0.80 -20.87 -23.31
CA VAL A 739 -0.86 -20.11 -22.04
C VAL A 739 -2.17 -19.34 -21.91
N ALA A 740 -2.56 -18.54 -22.91
CA ALA A 740 -3.79 -17.75 -22.88
C ALA A 740 -5.03 -18.64 -22.69
N PHE A 741 -5.13 -19.74 -23.45
CA PHE A 741 -6.28 -20.62 -23.44
C PHE A 741 -6.38 -21.51 -22.20
N TYR A 742 -5.31 -22.23 -21.83
CA TYR A 742 -5.39 -23.24 -20.76
C TYR A 742 -5.05 -22.69 -19.36
N ARG A 743 -4.24 -21.62 -19.26
CA ARG A 743 -3.79 -21.08 -17.96
C ARG A 743 -4.55 -19.82 -17.58
N GLU A 744 -4.56 -18.81 -18.45
CA GLU A 744 -5.23 -17.53 -18.17
C GLU A 744 -6.74 -17.61 -18.41
N LYS A 745 -7.16 -18.52 -19.30
CA LYS A 745 -8.56 -18.72 -19.75
C LYS A 745 -9.15 -17.50 -20.45
N ASP A 746 -8.31 -16.63 -20.98
CA ASP A 746 -8.75 -15.50 -21.80
C ASP A 746 -9.09 -16.03 -23.20
N LEU A 747 -10.39 -16.27 -23.41
CA LEU A 747 -10.92 -16.86 -24.65
C LEU A 747 -10.82 -15.89 -25.84
N ASP A 748 -10.95 -14.58 -25.58
CA ASP A 748 -10.82 -13.56 -26.63
C ASP A 748 -9.36 -13.40 -27.05
N LEU A 749 -8.42 -13.42 -26.09
CA LEU A 749 -6.99 -13.40 -26.39
C LEU A 749 -6.52 -14.69 -27.06
N ALA A 750 -6.99 -15.85 -26.60
CA ALA A 750 -6.73 -17.14 -27.26
C ALA A 750 -7.27 -17.15 -28.71
N ARG A 751 -8.48 -16.65 -28.93
CA ARG A 751 -9.07 -16.46 -30.27
C ARG A 751 -8.22 -15.54 -31.16
N GLU A 752 -7.77 -14.40 -30.66
CA GLU A 752 -6.93 -13.46 -31.42
C GLU A 752 -5.54 -14.04 -31.74
N ILE A 753 -4.95 -14.82 -30.82
CA ILE A 753 -3.69 -15.55 -31.10
C ILE A 753 -3.93 -16.67 -32.11
N LEU A 754 -5.03 -17.42 -32.01
CA LEU A 754 -5.38 -18.47 -32.97
C LEU A 754 -5.60 -17.88 -34.37
N LYS A 755 -6.20 -16.70 -34.49
CA LYS A 755 -6.30 -15.93 -35.74
C LYS A 755 -4.93 -15.64 -36.36
N ASN A 756 -3.96 -15.22 -35.54
CA ASN A 756 -2.57 -15.01 -35.98
C ASN A 756 -1.90 -16.33 -36.42
N LEU A 757 -2.10 -17.42 -35.68
CA LEU A 757 -1.52 -18.73 -36.00
C LEU A 757 -2.11 -19.34 -37.28
N LEU A 758 -3.43 -19.25 -37.47
CA LEU A 758 -4.09 -19.68 -38.70
C LEU A 758 -3.60 -18.88 -39.91
N PHE A 759 -3.27 -17.60 -39.74
CA PHE A 759 -2.61 -16.84 -40.80
C PHE A 759 -1.17 -17.30 -41.07
N LEU A 760 -0.39 -17.61 -40.03
CA LEU A 760 1.00 -18.07 -40.16
C LEU A 760 1.10 -19.49 -40.76
N ARG A 761 0.21 -20.40 -40.35
CA ARG A 761 0.16 -21.82 -40.76
C ARG A 761 -1.27 -22.24 -41.20
N PRO A 762 -1.81 -21.74 -42.33
CA PRO A 762 -3.20 -22.02 -42.73
C PRO A 762 -3.49 -23.48 -43.13
N GLN A 763 -2.47 -24.31 -43.32
CA GLN A 763 -2.61 -25.75 -43.60
C GLN A 763 -2.41 -26.63 -42.34
N ASP A 764 -2.22 -26.04 -41.16
CA ASP A 764 -1.99 -26.80 -39.93
C ASP A 764 -3.33 -27.25 -39.32
N GLU A 765 -3.74 -28.48 -39.65
CA GLU A 765 -4.97 -29.11 -39.16
C GLU A 765 -5.06 -29.13 -37.61
N SER A 766 -3.93 -29.04 -36.90
CA SER A 766 -3.95 -28.97 -35.43
C SER A 766 -4.54 -27.67 -34.90
N LEU A 767 -4.51 -26.57 -35.68
CA LEU A 767 -5.13 -25.29 -35.32
C LEU A 767 -6.65 -25.32 -35.45
N ALA A 768 -7.21 -26.13 -36.36
CA ALA A 768 -8.65 -26.33 -36.45
C ALA A 768 -9.22 -26.98 -35.18
N LEU A 769 -8.44 -27.85 -34.53
CA LEU A 769 -8.85 -28.48 -33.27
C LEU A 769 -8.92 -27.49 -32.10
N TYR A 770 -8.05 -26.48 -32.08
CA TYR A 770 -8.13 -25.38 -31.09
C TYR A 770 -9.38 -24.51 -31.31
N LEU A 771 -9.83 -24.33 -32.56
CA LEU A 771 -11.10 -23.65 -32.85
C LEU A 771 -12.29 -24.45 -32.30
N GLU A 772 -12.31 -25.77 -32.50
CA GLU A 772 -13.38 -26.64 -31.97
C GLU A 772 -13.39 -26.67 -30.43
N GLU A 773 -12.24 -26.66 -29.75
CA GLU A 773 -12.20 -26.52 -28.28
C GLU A 773 -12.71 -25.14 -27.82
N LEU A 774 -12.36 -24.05 -28.52
CA LEU A 774 -12.91 -22.71 -28.24
C LEU A 774 -14.44 -22.66 -28.42
N LYS A 775 -14.99 -23.27 -29.48
CA LYS A 775 -16.45 -23.41 -29.69
C LYS A 775 -17.12 -24.17 -28.55
N ALA A 776 -16.54 -25.30 -28.14
CA ALA A 776 -17.09 -26.14 -27.07
C ALA A 776 -17.12 -25.42 -25.71
N VAL A 777 -16.02 -24.72 -25.35
CA VAL A 777 -15.98 -23.92 -24.12
C VAL A 777 -17.01 -22.78 -24.16
N ARG A 778 -17.17 -22.10 -25.32
CA ARG A 778 -18.16 -21.04 -25.51
C ARG A 778 -19.60 -21.52 -25.28
N GLU A 779 -20.02 -22.65 -25.85
CA GLU A 779 -21.37 -23.17 -25.60
C GLU A 779 -21.58 -23.57 -24.13
N GLY A 780 -20.52 -24.04 -23.44
CA GLY A 780 -20.54 -24.27 -21.99
C GLY A 780 -20.78 -22.98 -21.18
N LEU A 781 -20.09 -21.88 -21.51
CA LEU A 781 -20.29 -20.58 -20.85
C LEU A 781 -21.68 -19.99 -21.12
N LYS A 782 -22.17 -20.13 -22.36
CA LYS A 782 -23.52 -19.72 -22.75
C LYS A 782 -24.61 -20.47 -21.99
N ALA A 783 -24.40 -21.76 -21.70
CA ALA A 783 -25.29 -22.55 -20.84
C ALA A 783 -25.27 -22.10 -19.37
N LEU A 784 -24.21 -21.41 -18.93
CA LEU A 784 -24.09 -20.78 -17.61
C LEU A 784 -24.60 -19.32 -17.57
N GLY A 785 -25.14 -18.81 -18.68
CA GLY A 785 -25.71 -17.46 -18.78
C GLY A 785 -24.71 -16.35 -19.12
N GLU A 786 -23.47 -16.68 -19.51
CA GLU A 786 -22.48 -15.69 -19.95
C GLU A 786 -22.62 -15.39 -21.46
N GLU A 787 -22.69 -14.10 -21.81
CA GLU A 787 -22.70 -13.64 -23.21
C GLU A 787 -21.30 -13.71 -23.83
N ALA A 788 -20.95 -14.86 -24.40
CA ALA A 788 -19.70 -15.04 -25.14
C ALA A 788 -19.87 -14.71 -26.64
N ARG A 789 -18.90 -13.99 -27.21
CA ARG A 789 -18.91 -13.56 -28.62
C ARG A 789 -18.98 -14.77 -29.57
N PRO A 790 -19.78 -14.73 -30.66
CA PRO A 790 -19.79 -15.80 -31.65
C PRO A 790 -18.38 -16.06 -32.19
N LEU A 791 -18.10 -17.33 -32.45
CA LEU A 791 -16.93 -17.82 -33.19
C LEU A 791 -17.48 -18.48 -34.46
N PRO A 792 -16.84 -18.26 -35.61
CA PRO A 792 -17.32 -18.77 -36.88
C PRO A 792 -17.10 -20.28 -37.05
N GLU A 793 -17.71 -20.86 -38.08
CA GLU A 793 -17.69 -22.31 -38.27
C GLU A 793 -16.40 -22.81 -38.91
N ALA A 794 -15.83 -22.06 -39.86
CA ALA A 794 -14.56 -22.40 -40.49
C ALA A 794 -13.37 -21.57 -39.95
N PRO A 795 -12.15 -22.12 -39.89
CA PRO A 795 -10.94 -21.35 -39.55
C PRO A 795 -10.69 -20.13 -40.47
N ARG A 796 -11.13 -20.22 -41.74
CA ARG A 796 -11.05 -19.11 -42.72
C ARG A 796 -12.01 -17.97 -42.38
N GLU A 797 -13.20 -18.29 -41.90
CA GLU A 797 -14.22 -17.29 -41.53
C GLU A 797 -13.75 -16.41 -40.36
N LEU A 798 -12.80 -16.89 -39.54
CA LEU A 798 -12.20 -16.15 -38.42
C LEU A 798 -11.31 -14.98 -38.88
N LEU A 799 -10.80 -15.03 -40.12
CA LEU A 799 -10.15 -13.90 -40.79
C LEU A 799 -11.18 -12.92 -41.39
N GLU A 800 -12.32 -13.43 -41.82
CA GLU A 800 -13.41 -12.77 -42.55
C GLU A 800 -14.40 -11.97 -41.69
N GLU A 801 -14.45 -12.28 -40.41
CA GLU A 801 -15.31 -11.62 -39.43
C GLU A 801 -14.98 -10.13 -39.30
N ASP A 802 -16.00 -9.33 -38.99
CA ASP A 802 -15.94 -7.87 -38.80
C ASP A 802 -15.53 -6.99 -40.00
N LEU A 803 -15.04 -7.55 -41.10
CA LEU A 803 -14.68 -6.78 -42.30
C LEU A 803 -15.91 -6.54 -43.20
N PRO A 804 -16.20 -5.29 -43.59
CA PRO A 804 -17.29 -4.99 -44.51
C PRO A 804 -16.98 -5.55 -45.92
N ARG A 805 -18.04 -5.69 -46.73
CA ARG A 805 -17.86 -5.92 -48.17
C ARG A 805 -17.57 -4.60 -48.86
N PHE A 806 -16.66 -4.66 -49.82
CA PHE A 806 -16.25 -3.54 -50.66
C PHE A 806 -16.82 -3.74 -52.07
N HIS A 807 -17.16 -2.65 -52.75
CA HIS A 807 -17.78 -2.60 -54.08
C HIS A 807 -16.81 -2.06 -55.14
N GLY A 808 -15.53 -2.45 -55.05
CA GLY A 808 -14.48 -2.02 -55.96
C GLY A 808 -13.75 -0.74 -55.54
N GLU A 809 -13.90 -0.31 -54.27
CA GLU A 809 -13.09 0.76 -53.71
C GLU A 809 -11.59 0.40 -53.79
N HIS A 810 -10.75 1.43 -53.76
CA HIS A 810 -9.34 1.32 -54.12
C HIS A 810 -8.50 1.82 -52.95
N LEU A 811 -7.85 0.92 -52.25
CA LEU A 811 -7.00 1.21 -51.11
C LEU A 811 -5.53 1.17 -51.55
N LEU A 812 -4.77 2.20 -51.19
CA LEU A 812 -3.32 2.13 -51.21
C LEU A 812 -2.80 1.67 -49.86
N VAL A 813 -1.90 0.69 -49.87
CA VAL A 813 -1.16 0.28 -48.68
C VAL A 813 0.32 0.54 -48.90
N VAL A 814 0.96 1.28 -47.99
CA VAL A 814 2.39 1.59 -48.03
C VAL A 814 3.06 1.05 -46.78
N GLY A 815 4.08 0.20 -46.99
CA GLY A 815 4.78 -0.55 -45.95
C GLY A 815 4.17 -1.93 -45.66
N GLY A 816 4.85 -2.68 -44.79
CA GLY A 816 4.47 -4.04 -44.39
C GLY A 816 5.05 -5.14 -45.30
N HIS A 817 5.50 -6.22 -44.67
CA HIS A 817 6.32 -7.27 -45.28
C HIS A 817 5.67 -8.01 -46.45
N THR A 818 6.49 -8.54 -47.36
CA THR A 818 6.06 -9.22 -48.58
C THR A 818 5.11 -10.42 -48.34
N GLN A 819 5.18 -11.08 -47.18
CA GLN A 819 4.24 -12.16 -46.80
C GLN A 819 2.86 -11.67 -46.33
N LEU A 820 2.77 -10.48 -45.70
CA LEU A 820 1.49 -9.83 -45.42
C LEU A 820 0.77 -9.53 -46.73
N ARG A 821 1.48 -8.89 -47.66
CA ARG A 821 0.99 -8.60 -49.01
C ARG A 821 0.52 -9.86 -49.74
N SER A 822 1.36 -10.90 -49.86
CA SER A 822 1.04 -12.06 -50.71
C SER A 822 -0.12 -12.91 -50.18
N ARG A 823 -0.38 -12.91 -48.87
CA ARG A 823 -1.49 -13.65 -48.24
C ARG A 823 -2.76 -12.81 -48.08
N LEU A 824 -2.65 -11.51 -47.81
CA LEU A 824 -3.83 -10.64 -47.66
C LEU A 824 -4.39 -10.13 -48.99
N LEU A 825 -3.56 -9.90 -50.02
CA LEU A 825 -4.03 -9.32 -51.28
C LEU A 825 -5.17 -10.13 -51.93
N PRO A 826 -5.06 -11.47 -52.12
CA PRO A 826 -6.15 -12.26 -52.69
C PRO A 826 -7.42 -12.25 -51.82
N PHE A 827 -7.25 -12.20 -50.50
CA PHE A 827 -8.33 -12.20 -49.51
C PHE A 827 -9.13 -10.89 -49.50
N LEU A 828 -8.43 -9.75 -49.63
CA LEU A 828 -9.06 -8.42 -49.70
C LEU A 828 -9.75 -8.20 -51.06
N GLU A 829 -9.15 -8.69 -52.15
CA GLU A 829 -9.74 -8.66 -53.49
C GLU A 829 -11.01 -9.53 -53.59
N GLU A 830 -11.04 -10.70 -52.93
CA GLU A 830 -12.24 -11.56 -52.81
C GLU A 830 -13.38 -10.86 -52.03
N ARG A 831 -13.05 -9.98 -51.08
CA ARG A 831 -14.01 -9.10 -50.40
C ARG A 831 -14.36 -7.83 -51.19
N GLY A 832 -13.88 -7.71 -52.43
CA GLY A 832 -14.20 -6.64 -53.37
C GLY A 832 -13.37 -5.37 -53.21
N LEU A 833 -12.33 -5.37 -52.37
CA LEU A 833 -11.44 -4.24 -52.18
C LEU A 833 -10.24 -4.36 -53.12
N ARG A 834 -10.01 -3.37 -53.99
CA ARG A 834 -8.82 -3.32 -54.82
C ARG A 834 -7.67 -2.73 -54.01
N VAL A 835 -6.56 -3.45 -53.89
CA VAL A 835 -5.43 -3.03 -53.05
C VAL A 835 -4.14 -2.92 -53.86
N ASP A 836 -3.66 -1.69 -54.07
CA ASP A 836 -2.31 -1.46 -54.59
C ASP A 836 -1.34 -1.42 -53.39
N TRP A 837 -0.58 -2.50 -53.17
CA TRP A 837 0.35 -2.64 -52.04
C TRP A 837 1.80 -2.35 -52.45
N PHE A 838 2.42 -1.36 -51.81
CA PHE A 838 3.81 -0.96 -52.00
C PHE A 838 4.65 -1.31 -50.77
N ASP A 839 5.59 -2.24 -50.95
CA ASP A 839 6.48 -2.74 -49.90
C ASP A 839 7.58 -1.72 -49.57
N ALA A 840 7.94 -1.61 -48.29
CA ALA A 840 9.06 -0.80 -47.81
C ALA A 840 10.40 -1.56 -47.92
N ASP A 841 10.37 -2.89 -47.98
CA ASP A 841 11.53 -3.78 -47.83
C ASP A 841 12.43 -3.81 -49.10
N SER A 842 12.42 -2.77 -49.93
CA SER A 842 13.19 -2.67 -51.20
C SER A 842 14.09 -1.42 -51.29
N VAL A 843 15.35 -1.59 -50.86
CA VAL A 843 16.41 -0.56 -50.69
C VAL A 843 16.94 0.04 -52.02
N GLY A 844 16.12 0.09 -53.08
CA GLY A 844 16.58 0.51 -54.42
C GLY A 844 15.59 1.33 -55.27
N VAL A 845 14.35 1.53 -54.83
CA VAL A 845 13.27 2.01 -55.73
C VAL A 845 12.61 3.33 -55.27
N GLY A 846 13.23 4.06 -54.33
CA GLY A 846 12.62 5.22 -53.64
C GLY A 846 11.89 6.23 -54.57
N ARG A 847 12.57 6.81 -55.57
CA ARG A 847 11.96 7.82 -56.46
C ARG A 847 10.94 7.26 -57.45
N GLU A 848 11.10 6.03 -57.92
CA GLU A 848 10.19 5.45 -58.90
C GLU A 848 8.94 4.87 -58.24
N SER A 849 9.10 4.15 -57.12
CA SER A 849 7.97 3.72 -56.29
C SER A 849 7.17 4.91 -55.78
N LEU A 850 7.82 5.98 -55.32
CA LEU A 850 7.13 7.20 -54.89
C LEU A 850 6.32 7.82 -56.05
N ARG A 851 6.87 7.96 -57.26
CA ARG A 851 6.10 8.39 -58.45
C ARG A 851 4.91 7.47 -58.74
N ARG A 852 5.10 6.15 -58.69
CA ARG A 852 4.02 5.16 -58.92
C ARG A 852 2.92 5.27 -57.86
N ILE A 853 3.27 5.45 -56.59
CA ILE A 853 2.32 5.70 -55.49
C ILE A 853 1.56 7.01 -55.74
N GLN A 854 2.25 8.10 -56.11
CA GLN A 854 1.63 9.39 -56.42
C GLN A 854 0.61 9.30 -57.56
N THR A 855 0.92 8.61 -58.65
CA THR A 855 -0.03 8.40 -59.77
C THR A 855 -1.21 7.50 -59.38
N ARG A 856 -1.07 6.64 -58.36
CA ARG A 856 -2.19 5.83 -57.85
C ARG A 856 -3.02 6.55 -56.80
N LEU A 857 -2.45 7.50 -56.05
CA LEU A 857 -3.16 8.28 -55.02
C LEU A 857 -4.37 9.03 -55.58
N GLU A 858 -4.27 9.56 -56.80
CA GLU A 858 -5.38 10.25 -57.49
C GLU A 858 -6.63 9.36 -57.68
N LYS A 859 -6.44 8.03 -57.72
CA LYS A 859 -7.50 7.03 -57.90
C LYS A 859 -7.84 6.28 -56.61
N ALA A 860 -7.18 6.63 -55.51
CA ALA A 860 -7.35 5.95 -54.24
C ALA A 860 -8.52 6.55 -53.45
N HIS A 861 -9.34 5.65 -52.92
CA HIS A 861 -10.42 5.94 -51.99
C HIS A 861 -9.91 6.02 -50.54
N GLY A 862 -8.72 5.48 -50.26
CA GLY A 862 -7.99 5.74 -49.02
C GLY A 862 -6.52 5.32 -49.10
N LEU A 863 -5.72 5.79 -48.14
CA LEU A 863 -4.32 5.42 -47.93
C LEU A 863 -4.14 4.83 -46.52
N MET A 864 -3.58 3.63 -46.43
CA MET A 864 -3.08 3.05 -45.18
C MET A 864 -1.56 3.00 -45.17
N ILE A 865 -0.97 3.43 -44.05
CA ILE A 865 0.48 3.37 -43.81
C ILE A 865 0.72 2.37 -42.70
N VAL A 866 1.41 1.27 -42.98
CA VAL A 866 1.74 0.24 -41.98
C VAL A 866 2.92 0.75 -41.13
N SER A 867 2.63 1.37 -39.98
CA SER A 867 3.59 2.28 -39.29
C SER A 867 4.61 1.58 -38.39
N SER A 868 5.11 0.41 -38.79
CA SER A 868 6.38 -0.13 -38.28
C SER A 868 7.59 0.75 -38.66
N TYR A 869 7.42 1.60 -39.68
CA TYR A 869 8.47 2.44 -40.28
C TYR A 869 8.12 3.93 -40.28
N VAL A 870 7.64 4.48 -39.16
CA VAL A 870 7.52 5.95 -39.02
C VAL A 870 8.93 6.54 -38.97
N GLY A 871 9.39 7.09 -40.10
CA GLY A 871 10.75 7.61 -40.28
C GLY A 871 11.44 7.24 -41.60
N HIS A 872 10.82 6.41 -42.45
CA HIS A 872 11.39 6.02 -43.76
C HIS A 872 10.97 6.91 -44.94
N ASP A 873 11.71 6.76 -46.04
CA ASP A 873 11.74 7.52 -47.31
C ASP A 873 10.37 7.88 -47.92
N LEU A 874 9.36 7.02 -47.73
CA LEU A 874 8.10 7.09 -48.45
C LEU A 874 6.96 7.71 -47.62
N SER A 875 6.90 7.49 -46.31
CA SER A 875 5.64 7.64 -45.56
C SER A 875 5.16 9.09 -45.46
N GLU A 876 6.04 10.01 -45.10
CA GLU A 876 5.67 11.42 -44.90
C GLU A 876 5.36 12.18 -46.21
N PRO A 877 6.17 12.08 -47.28
CA PRO A 877 5.81 12.70 -48.56
C PRO A 877 4.50 12.17 -49.16
N VAL A 878 4.25 10.87 -49.02
CA VAL A 878 3.01 10.22 -49.52
C VAL A 878 1.81 10.63 -48.66
N ARG A 879 1.95 10.70 -47.33
CA ARG A 879 0.92 11.20 -46.41
C ARG A 879 0.53 12.65 -46.74
N ALA A 880 1.51 13.55 -46.81
CA ALA A 880 1.27 14.96 -47.08
C ALA A 880 0.56 15.18 -48.43
N GLN A 881 0.87 14.37 -49.45
CA GLN A 881 0.20 14.44 -50.75
C GLN A 881 -1.20 13.81 -50.75
N ALA A 882 -1.43 12.73 -50.00
CA ALA A 882 -2.77 12.16 -49.82
C ALA A 882 -3.70 13.17 -49.13
N GLU A 883 -3.21 13.82 -48.06
CA GLU A 883 -3.89 14.91 -47.36
C GLU A 883 -4.21 16.07 -48.33
N ALA A 884 -3.26 16.49 -49.16
CA ALA A 884 -3.47 17.56 -50.17
C ALA A 884 -4.52 17.19 -51.25
N LEU A 885 -4.66 15.91 -51.61
CA LEU A 885 -5.69 15.41 -52.52
C LEU A 885 -7.04 15.12 -51.82
N GLY A 886 -7.10 15.29 -50.49
CA GLY A 886 -8.25 14.94 -49.66
C GLY A 886 -8.54 13.44 -49.61
N VAL A 887 -7.55 12.60 -49.95
CA VAL A 887 -7.61 11.15 -49.77
C VAL A 887 -7.42 10.90 -48.27
N PRO A 888 -8.35 10.20 -47.60
CA PRO A 888 -8.22 9.97 -46.17
C PRO A 888 -6.98 9.08 -45.91
N VAL A 889 -6.32 9.29 -44.78
CA VAL A 889 -5.09 8.57 -44.40
C VAL A 889 -5.28 7.91 -43.04
N TYR A 890 -4.92 6.64 -42.93
CA TYR A 890 -4.88 5.91 -41.67
C TYR A 890 -3.47 5.38 -41.41
N ILE A 891 -2.87 5.83 -40.33
CA ILE A 891 -1.55 5.37 -39.87
C ILE A 891 -1.81 4.22 -38.90
N ILE A 892 -1.43 3.00 -39.28
CA ILE A 892 -1.56 1.83 -38.44
C ILE A 892 -0.48 1.93 -37.35
N PRO A 893 -0.80 2.21 -36.07
CA PRO A 893 0.21 2.44 -35.05
C PRO A 893 1.11 1.21 -34.88
N GLY A 894 2.40 1.40 -34.58
CA GLY A 894 3.40 0.32 -34.50
C GLY A 894 3.16 -0.77 -33.43
N ARG A 895 2.03 -0.74 -32.71
CA ARG A 895 1.53 -1.79 -31.80
C ARG A 895 0.39 -2.64 -32.42
N ALA A 896 -0.02 -2.37 -33.66
CA ALA A 896 -1.05 -3.13 -34.33
C ALA A 896 -0.48 -4.50 -34.75
N ARG A 897 -0.87 -5.53 -33.99
CA ARG A 897 -0.31 -6.89 -34.02
C ARG A 897 -0.54 -7.59 -35.37
N GLY A 898 0.44 -7.54 -36.27
CA GLY A 898 0.45 -8.26 -37.54
C GLY A 898 -0.85 -8.12 -38.34
N VAL A 899 -1.38 -9.26 -38.83
CA VAL A 899 -2.63 -9.31 -39.61
C VAL A 899 -3.83 -8.82 -38.82
N THR A 900 -3.98 -9.25 -37.57
CA THR A 900 -5.17 -8.90 -36.79
C THR A 900 -5.21 -7.40 -36.48
N GLY A 901 -4.04 -6.79 -36.27
CA GLY A 901 -3.88 -5.33 -36.23
C GLY A 901 -4.20 -4.65 -37.55
N PHE A 902 -3.71 -5.18 -38.68
CA PHE A 902 -3.98 -4.63 -40.01
C PHE A 902 -5.48 -4.68 -40.37
N LEU A 903 -6.14 -5.82 -40.15
CA LEU A 903 -7.57 -6.00 -40.44
C LEU A 903 -8.46 -5.16 -39.53
N ARG A 904 -8.08 -4.98 -38.25
CA ARG A 904 -8.77 -4.06 -37.33
C ARG A 904 -8.63 -2.61 -37.77
N ALA A 905 -7.42 -2.17 -38.11
CA ALA A 905 -7.18 -0.84 -38.67
C ALA A 905 -7.97 -0.61 -39.98
N LEU A 906 -8.05 -1.62 -40.85
CA LEU A 906 -8.82 -1.55 -42.10
C LEU A 906 -10.33 -1.45 -41.83
N LYS A 907 -10.85 -2.19 -40.84
CA LYS A 907 -12.24 -2.08 -40.40
C LYS A 907 -12.56 -0.66 -39.91
N ASP A 908 -11.72 -0.11 -39.02
CA ASP A 908 -11.89 1.23 -38.45
C ASP A 908 -11.80 2.32 -39.54
N PHE A 909 -10.99 2.07 -40.58
CA PHE A 909 -10.80 3.00 -41.69
C PHE A 909 -11.86 2.92 -42.79
N ALA A 910 -12.51 1.76 -42.96
CA ALA A 910 -13.47 1.50 -44.03
C ALA A 910 -14.57 2.59 -44.19
N PRO A 911 -15.15 3.18 -43.12
CA PRO A 911 -16.13 4.26 -43.26
C PRO A 911 -15.62 5.49 -44.04
N GLU A 912 -14.36 5.88 -43.85
CA GLU A 912 -13.78 7.02 -44.58
C GLU A 912 -13.42 6.63 -46.03
N VAL A 913 -13.00 5.38 -46.27
CA VAL A 913 -12.82 4.83 -47.62
C VAL A 913 -14.15 4.85 -48.41
N PHE A 914 -15.24 4.36 -47.82
CA PHE A 914 -16.57 4.40 -48.42
C PHE A 914 -17.04 5.84 -48.67
N LYS A 915 -16.86 6.74 -47.70
CA LYS A 915 -17.24 8.15 -47.80
C LYS A 915 -16.46 8.91 -48.87
N ARG A 916 -15.21 8.53 -49.15
CA ARG A 916 -14.44 9.04 -50.30
C ARG A 916 -14.89 8.41 -51.62
N ALA A 917 -15.19 7.11 -51.65
CA ALA A 917 -15.73 6.44 -52.84
C ALA A 917 -17.08 7.00 -53.28
N LEU A 918 -18.01 7.24 -52.36
CA LEU A 918 -19.31 7.86 -52.64
C LEU A 918 -19.20 9.28 -53.18
N LYS A 919 -18.15 10.03 -52.82
CA LYS A 919 -17.84 11.35 -53.41
C LYS A 919 -17.28 11.27 -54.84
N GLY A 920 -16.92 10.08 -55.32
CA GLY A 920 -16.52 9.81 -56.70
C GLY A 920 -17.67 9.36 -57.61
N VAL A 921 -18.93 9.44 -57.16
CA VAL A 921 -20.12 9.03 -57.92
C VAL A 921 -20.90 10.27 -58.41
N GLN A 922 -20.19 11.15 -59.15
CA GLN A 922 -20.75 12.24 -59.95
C GLN A 922 -19.98 12.37 -61.27
#